data_AF-A0A381ZA81-F1
#
_entry.id   AF-A0A381ZA81-F1
#
_cell.length_a   1.000
_cell.length_b   1.000
_cell.length_c   1.000
_cell.angle_alpha   90.00
_cell.angle_beta   90.00
_cell.angle_gamma   90.00
#
_symmetry.space_group_name_H-M   'P 1'
#
loop_
_entity.id
_entity.type
_entity.pdbx_description
1 polymer ?
#
loop_
_entity_poly.entity_id
_entity_poly.type
_entity_poly.pdbx_seq_one_letter_code
_entity_poly.pdbx_strand_id
1 'polypeptide(L)'
;AKIYTVTISCEDSHIDGLKNYGSNNIEVAWGNYDCTTHAGIYSMYSKGGVYRDLNLDSNHRGIFFFANTGVPNSASSNYINDTNIYNSGNAAIYFDGADNNTVYRCNIHDQWNGISFLWGANDNTVKEVDFQDSSNYDIYHGGCGPNHCGGWNNVLIDNVFDDFDLYIDSASRLLEKSLVKTTVTANWTHSWNRANKTIDPDRRAFSGTNSFWAGSAKDDTYLDNWNSSFKMNSSVSLPSGGSEENRTLEIKTWYETEATFDGGRVYISKNSGTTWSLLTPIDGYDGNLEATCNFDGGAFHGDKSALGWQTKEFDLSDYRGEDIRIKFNFCSDGSQVEEGWYIDDIKIYKYSDPSVVDYFEDFERIGHKWIFPGTWVPEGDATNYVGKEDVNVLIVDGSSAEAFLNHTINQNLVNFWKFNESSGYTYDSVQTTRYAYLQSGASYTSGKFGNGINFDGTNDYVYSRNDMYSPGRYTEVTISAWVKFDSFPASGNYESLVNPRYDGDAFIQVDSDGKPVFGGYFYGTPSGEQRATGSTTMVTGVWYHIAGTWSEDTDKLEVYLNGTLEGTNSFSGTSAYLRTGSYNYFGRDYNGRYMDGILDHVAIWSTDLSEAAIQAIYHTPLAGDRLYATKYFRGTDDKTDSNGKLVDLYVVTKVYGGSDVPTASDTYIELQYELWSQISSDTISNNVFMANVTDTRVYNRNDGSQYIWISEAVAASSSSDVIELWPGTYKENVVINKRLTIIGSGQSKTIVDGDYAASVFKFDNSQTDYSIIKNLRVSHSKTGTSSCSSTLTYGGIHLYYSDHVTINNVHFFETYNGLMTYASTHLKVQNSTFDRGTVSGYYGMFICGTSSAQSHYLIENNEIKKYNIGISLQALYEDIDIYNNHIHN
;
A
#
# COMPACT_ATOMS: atom_id res chain seq x y z
N ALA A 1 -16.67 -43.84 -17.81
CA ALA A 1 -17.97 -44.52 -18.01
C ALA A 1 -19.08 -43.48 -17.98
N LYS A 2 -20.27 -43.75 -18.52
CA LYS A 2 -21.42 -42.84 -18.45
C LYS A 2 -22.59 -43.56 -17.80
N ILE A 3 -23.12 -43.00 -16.72
CA ILE A 3 -24.20 -43.58 -15.92
C ILE A 3 -25.30 -42.52 -15.84
N TYR A 4 -26.43 -42.80 -16.47
CA TYR A 4 -27.54 -41.85 -16.55
C TYR A 4 -28.84 -42.48 -16.05
N THR A 5 -29.73 -41.66 -15.50
CA THR A 5 -31.11 -42.06 -15.20
C THR A 5 -31.21 -43.30 -14.30
N VAL A 6 -30.41 -43.32 -13.24
CA VAL A 6 -30.45 -44.37 -12.19
C VAL A 6 -31.48 -43.97 -11.13
N THR A 7 -32.15 -44.95 -10.53
CA THR A 7 -33.02 -44.74 -9.38
C THR A 7 -32.72 -45.79 -8.34
N ILE A 8 -32.20 -45.36 -7.20
CA ILE A 8 -32.07 -46.13 -5.96
C ILE A 8 -33.07 -45.54 -4.98
N SER A 9 -33.98 -46.35 -4.47
CA SER A 9 -35.06 -45.93 -3.57
C SER A 9 -34.91 -46.56 -2.18
N CYS A 10 -35.67 -46.02 -1.22
CA CYS A 10 -35.70 -46.48 0.17
C CYS A 10 -36.37 -47.85 0.39
N GLU A 11 -36.80 -48.53 -0.68
CA GLU A 11 -37.41 -49.86 -0.58
C GLU A 11 -36.37 -50.96 -0.37
N ASP A 12 -35.10 -50.69 -0.71
CA ASP A 12 -34.00 -51.64 -0.66
C ASP A 12 -32.88 -51.16 0.30
N SER A 13 -32.29 -52.07 1.10
CA SER A 13 -31.18 -51.70 2.00
C SER A 13 -29.83 -51.72 1.28
N HIS A 14 -29.44 -50.59 0.70
CA HIS A 14 -28.13 -50.46 0.04
C HIS A 14 -27.05 -49.94 1.01
N ILE A 15 -25.84 -50.48 0.86
CA ILE A 15 -24.65 -49.92 1.51
C ILE A 15 -24.21 -48.68 0.74
N ASP A 16 -23.89 -48.86 -0.54
CA ASP A 16 -23.53 -47.80 -1.48
C ASP A 16 -24.58 -47.80 -2.61
N GLY A 17 -25.07 -46.63 -3.05
CA GLY A 17 -25.99 -46.53 -4.19
C GLY A 17 -25.27 -46.74 -5.52
N LEU A 18 -24.24 -45.93 -5.76
CA LEU A 18 -23.24 -46.15 -6.80
C LEU A 18 -21.85 -46.22 -6.18
N LYS A 19 -21.09 -47.26 -6.52
CA LYS A 19 -19.68 -47.37 -6.13
C LYS A 19 -18.79 -47.43 -7.36
N ASN A 20 -17.84 -46.52 -7.47
CA ASN A 20 -16.82 -46.52 -8.51
C ASN A 20 -15.41 -46.49 -7.91
N TYR A 21 -14.49 -47.20 -8.56
CA TYR A 21 -13.11 -47.37 -8.10
C TYR A 21 -12.14 -47.07 -9.25
N GLY A 22 -11.19 -46.15 -9.04
CA GLY A 22 -10.15 -45.81 -10.02
C GLY A 22 -10.72 -45.36 -11.37
N SER A 23 -11.88 -44.70 -11.36
CA SER A 23 -12.61 -44.35 -12.57
C SER A 23 -12.27 -42.93 -13.01
N ASN A 24 -11.45 -42.80 -14.04
CA ASN A 24 -11.14 -41.49 -14.62
C ASN A 24 -12.23 -41.07 -15.61
N ASN A 25 -12.60 -39.78 -15.60
CA ASN A 25 -13.59 -39.17 -16.50
C ASN A 25 -14.92 -39.93 -16.53
N ILE A 26 -15.38 -40.38 -15.35
CA ILE A 26 -16.72 -40.94 -15.21
C ILE A 26 -17.74 -39.79 -15.26
N GLU A 27 -18.86 -40.01 -15.92
CA GLU A 27 -19.98 -39.08 -15.90
C GLU A 27 -21.18 -39.78 -15.28
N VAL A 28 -21.75 -39.18 -14.23
CA VAL A 28 -22.95 -39.64 -13.54
C VAL A 28 -23.96 -38.50 -13.61
N ALA A 29 -25.13 -38.73 -14.21
CA ALA A 29 -26.11 -37.65 -14.37
C ALA A 29 -27.58 -38.08 -14.31
N TRP A 30 -28.45 -37.14 -13.93
CA TRP A 30 -29.91 -37.31 -13.94
C TRP A 30 -30.41 -38.52 -13.13
N GLY A 31 -29.81 -38.80 -11.98
CA GLY A 31 -30.10 -40.00 -11.18
C GLY A 31 -30.51 -39.68 -9.74
N ASN A 32 -31.30 -40.58 -9.15
CA ASN A 32 -31.70 -40.56 -7.74
C ASN A 32 -30.94 -41.63 -6.96
N TYR A 33 -30.30 -41.25 -5.86
CA TYR A 33 -29.46 -42.13 -5.03
C TYR A 33 -29.81 -41.98 -3.55
N ASP A 34 -30.88 -42.65 -3.12
CA ASP A 34 -31.49 -42.39 -1.81
C ASP A 34 -31.26 -43.53 -0.80
N CYS A 35 -31.39 -43.21 0.48
CA CYS A 35 -31.53 -44.18 1.58
C CYS A 35 -30.40 -45.21 1.73
N THR A 36 -29.16 -44.79 1.47
CA THR A 36 -27.99 -45.65 1.66
C THR A 36 -27.39 -45.55 3.07
N THR A 37 -26.86 -46.67 3.56
CA THR A 37 -26.26 -46.75 4.91
C THR A 37 -24.80 -46.29 4.97
N HIS A 38 -24.14 -46.10 3.83
CA HIS A 38 -22.76 -45.61 3.77
C HIS A 38 -22.62 -44.37 2.87
N ALA A 39 -22.93 -44.47 1.58
CA ALA A 39 -22.93 -43.32 0.68
C ALA A 39 -23.87 -43.48 -0.52
N GLY A 40 -24.57 -42.41 -0.90
CA GLY A 40 -25.41 -42.39 -2.11
C GLY A 40 -24.54 -42.66 -3.33
N ILE A 41 -23.42 -41.94 -3.43
CA ILE A 41 -22.36 -42.21 -4.40
C ILE A 41 -21.01 -42.29 -3.68
N TYR A 42 -20.34 -43.43 -3.81
CA TYR A 42 -19.00 -43.65 -3.31
C TYR A 42 -17.98 -43.73 -4.45
N SER A 43 -17.15 -42.69 -4.57
CA SER A 43 -16.15 -42.52 -5.61
C SER A 43 -14.73 -42.61 -5.05
N MET A 44 -14.06 -43.74 -5.27
CA MET A 44 -12.68 -43.94 -4.84
C MET A 44 -11.71 -43.66 -5.98
N TYR A 45 -10.67 -42.89 -5.70
CA TYR A 45 -9.54 -42.62 -6.61
C TYR A 45 -9.99 -42.10 -7.99
N SER A 46 -11.09 -41.36 -8.03
CA SER A 46 -11.66 -40.82 -9.26
C SER A 46 -10.93 -39.56 -9.67
N LYS A 47 -10.67 -39.43 -10.98
CA LYS A 47 -10.04 -38.24 -11.55
C LYS A 47 -10.86 -37.68 -12.70
N GLY A 48 -11.17 -36.40 -12.69
CA GLY A 48 -11.91 -35.78 -13.80
C GLY A 48 -13.38 -36.22 -13.88
N GLY A 49 -13.94 -36.81 -12.82
CA GLY A 49 -15.34 -37.25 -12.81
C GLY A 49 -16.32 -36.09 -12.82
N VAL A 50 -17.49 -36.26 -13.44
CA VAL A 50 -18.57 -35.27 -13.48
C VAL A 50 -19.84 -35.90 -12.91
N TYR A 51 -20.38 -35.30 -11.86
CA TYR A 51 -21.55 -35.76 -11.10
C TYR A 51 -22.57 -34.64 -11.14
N ARG A 52 -23.64 -34.78 -11.93
CA ARG A 52 -24.48 -33.63 -12.25
C ARG A 52 -25.96 -33.91 -12.34
N ASP A 53 -26.78 -32.91 -12.04
CA ASP A 53 -28.24 -33.03 -12.12
C ASP A 53 -28.75 -34.23 -11.29
N LEU A 54 -28.19 -34.44 -10.09
CA LEU A 54 -28.50 -35.58 -9.24
C LEU A 54 -29.45 -35.19 -8.11
N ASN A 55 -30.20 -36.17 -7.59
CA ASN A 55 -30.96 -36.04 -6.35
C ASN A 55 -30.50 -37.12 -5.37
N LEU A 56 -30.11 -36.73 -4.17
CA LEU A 56 -29.65 -37.64 -3.13
C LEU A 56 -30.37 -37.31 -1.83
N ASP A 57 -31.13 -38.25 -1.28
CA ASP A 57 -31.89 -38.04 -0.04
C ASP A 57 -31.62 -39.14 0.99
N SER A 58 -31.55 -38.76 2.27
CA SER A 58 -31.61 -39.67 3.42
C SER A 58 -30.45 -40.69 3.45
N ASN A 59 -29.27 -40.29 3.00
CA ASN A 59 -28.08 -41.11 2.98
C ASN A 59 -27.25 -40.94 4.25
N HIS A 60 -26.33 -41.86 4.58
CA HIS A 60 -25.32 -41.53 5.58
C HIS A 60 -24.37 -40.44 5.06
N ARG A 61 -23.90 -40.56 3.82
CA ARG A 61 -23.22 -39.49 3.07
C ARG A 61 -23.85 -39.35 1.69
N GLY A 62 -24.04 -38.13 1.19
CA GLY A 62 -24.55 -37.93 -0.17
C GLY A 62 -23.53 -38.45 -1.19
N ILE A 63 -22.44 -37.72 -1.37
CA ILE A 63 -21.34 -38.07 -2.27
C ILE A 63 -20.03 -38.17 -1.47
N PHE A 64 -19.34 -39.29 -1.57
CA PHE A 64 -18.09 -39.55 -0.87
C PHE A 64 -16.95 -39.74 -1.88
N PHE A 65 -15.98 -38.83 -1.86
CA PHE A 65 -14.71 -38.98 -2.57
C PHE A 65 -13.61 -39.45 -1.62
N PHE A 66 -12.98 -40.57 -1.96
CA PHE A 66 -11.89 -41.14 -1.18
C PHE A 66 -10.60 -41.20 -1.98
N ALA A 67 -9.59 -40.53 -1.46
CA ALA A 67 -8.22 -40.53 -1.97
C ALA A 67 -7.34 -41.52 -1.21
N ASN A 68 -6.19 -41.85 -1.78
CA ASN A 68 -5.17 -42.63 -1.12
C ASN A 68 -4.27 -41.71 -0.30
N THR A 69 -4.29 -41.85 1.03
CA THR A 69 -3.50 -41.05 1.95
C THR A 69 -2.01 -41.09 1.58
N GLY A 70 -1.40 -39.92 1.42
CA GLY A 70 0.02 -39.78 1.07
C GLY A 70 0.33 -39.91 -0.43
N VAL A 71 -0.68 -40.07 -1.30
CA VAL A 71 -0.53 -39.99 -2.76
C VAL A 71 -1.28 -38.75 -3.28
N PRO A 72 -0.56 -37.65 -3.59
CA PRO A 72 -1.17 -36.42 -4.08
C PRO A 72 -2.06 -36.66 -5.31
N ASN A 73 -3.21 -35.97 -5.37
CA ASN A 73 -4.13 -36.04 -6.50
C ASN A 73 -4.63 -37.46 -6.84
N SER A 74 -4.66 -38.37 -5.88
CA SER A 74 -5.12 -39.75 -6.11
C SER A 74 -6.64 -39.83 -6.34
N ALA A 75 -7.42 -38.92 -5.75
CA ALA A 75 -8.75 -38.51 -6.22
C ALA A 75 -8.73 -36.99 -6.45
N SER A 76 -9.03 -36.53 -7.65
CA SER A 76 -8.90 -35.11 -7.97
C SER A 76 -9.67 -34.62 -9.19
N SER A 77 -9.86 -33.30 -9.32
CA SER A 77 -10.47 -32.69 -10.51
C SER A 77 -11.87 -33.22 -10.81
N ASN A 78 -12.61 -33.66 -9.80
CA ASN A 78 -14.00 -34.07 -9.95
C ASN A 78 -14.91 -32.85 -9.83
N TYR A 79 -16.00 -32.84 -10.59
CA TYR A 79 -16.99 -31.78 -10.65
C TYR A 79 -18.33 -32.31 -10.18
N ILE A 80 -18.89 -31.67 -9.16
CA ILE A 80 -20.28 -31.86 -8.74
C ILE A 80 -21.04 -30.60 -9.13
N ASN A 81 -22.06 -30.72 -9.98
CA ASN A 81 -22.84 -29.56 -10.40
C ASN A 81 -24.35 -29.81 -10.44
N ASP A 82 -25.16 -28.77 -10.20
CA ASP A 82 -26.62 -28.84 -10.35
C ASP A 82 -27.27 -29.97 -9.53
N THR A 83 -26.70 -30.30 -8.38
CA THR A 83 -27.08 -31.48 -7.60
C THR A 83 -27.78 -31.08 -6.32
N ASN A 84 -28.89 -31.75 -6.03
CA ASN A 84 -29.64 -31.58 -4.80
C ASN A 84 -29.31 -32.71 -3.82
N ILE A 85 -28.92 -32.36 -2.60
CA ILE A 85 -28.59 -33.30 -1.54
C ILE A 85 -29.38 -32.92 -0.29
N TYR A 86 -30.11 -33.88 0.27
CA TYR A 86 -31.02 -33.70 1.40
C TYR A 86 -30.78 -34.76 2.48
N ASN A 87 -30.98 -34.38 3.75
CA ASN A 87 -31.10 -35.32 4.88
C ASN A 87 -29.90 -36.28 5.07
N SER A 88 -28.65 -35.87 4.80
CA SER A 88 -27.53 -36.80 5.04
C SER A 88 -27.16 -36.87 6.52
N GLY A 89 -27.03 -38.10 7.05
CA GLY A 89 -26.72 -38.35 8.47
C GLY A 89 -25.27 -38.08 8.89
N ASN A 90 -24.38 -37.68 7.98
CA ASN A 90 -22.99 -37.31 8.26
C ASN A 90 -22.52 -36.10 7.45
N ALA A 91 -22.51 -36.20 6.12
CA ALA A 91 -22.17 -35.07 5.26
C ALA A 91 -22.86 -35.17 3.89
N ALA A 92 -23.24 -34.04 3.29
CA ALA A 92 -23.75 -34.03 1.93
C ALA A 92 -22.66 -34.40 0.93
N ILE A 93 -21.50 -33.76 1.04
CA ILE A 93 -20.30 -34.07 0.27
C ILE A 93 -19.13 -34.28 1.21
N TYR A 94 -18.40 -35.38 1.01
CA TYR A 94 -17.32 -35.81 1.88
C TYR A 94 -16.04 -36.00 1.04
N PHE A 95 -15.07 -35.11 1.23
CA PHE A 95 -13.75 -35.20 0.61
C PHE A 95 -12.74 -35.73 1.63
N ASP A 96 -12.24 -36.94 1.40
CA ASP A 96 -11.21 -37.57 2.21
C ASP A 96 -9.91 -37.62 1.40
N GLY A 97 -9.01 -36.66 1.64
CA GLY A 97 -7.75 -36.45 0.92
C GLY A 97 -7.93 -36.12 -0.57
N ALA A 98 -9.14 -35.80 -1.01
CA ALA A 98 -9.45 -35.53 -2.41
C ALA A 98 -9.16 -34.08 -2.75
N ASP A 99 -8.24 -33.88 -3.69
CA ASP A 99 -7.68 -32.56 -4.01
C ASP A 99 -8.34 -31.95 -5.25
N ASN A 100 -8.36 -30.63 -5.37
CA ASN A 100 -8.68 -29.92 -6.62
C ASN A 100 -10.05 -30.32 -7.21
N ASN A 101 -11.08 -30.53 -6.40
CA ASN A 101 -12.45 -30.81 -6.85
C ASN A 101 -13.29 -29.54 -6.84
N THR A 102 -14.39 -29.53 -7.59
CA THR A 102 -15.30 -28.37 -7.68
C THR A 102 -16.73 -28.79 -7.37
N VAL A 103 -17.37 -28.08 -6.44
CA VAL A 103 -18.81 -28.13 -6.17
C VAL A 103 -19.43 -26.84 -6.69
N TYR A 104 -20.44 -26.94 -7.55
CA TYR A 104 -20.99 -25.80 -8.27
C TYR A 104 -22.53 -25.83 -8.36
N ARG A 105 -23.23 -24.76 -7.97
CA ARG A 105 -24.71 -24.66 -8.08
C ARG A 105 -25.45 -25.89 -7.54
N CYS A 106 -25.07 -26.31 -6.34
CA CYS A 106 -25.73 -27.41 -5.63
C CYS A 106 -26.65 -26.86 -4.54
N ASN A 107 -27.71 -27.59 -4.22
CA ASN A 107 -28.59 -27.29 -3.10
C ASN A 107 -28.33 -28.35 -2.02
N ILE A 108 -27.85 -27.93 -0.86
CA ILE A 108 -27.42 -28.79 0.25
C ILE A 108 -28.25 -28.43 1.48
N HIS A 109 -29.35 -29.14 1.71
CA HIS A 109 -30.29 -28.79 2.79
C HIS A 109 -30.45 -29.92 3.80
N ASP A 110 -30.78 -29.59 5.05
CA ASP A 110 -31.10 -30.55 6.12
C ASP A 110 -29.98 -31.57 6.39
N GLN A 111 -28.73 -31.13 6.41
CA GLN A 111 -27.58 -32.04 6.55
C GLN A 111 -27.09 -32.12 7.99
N TRP A 112 -26.39 -33.19 8.36
CA TRP A 112 -25.53 -33.10 9.56
C TRP A 112 -24.38 -32.12 9.32
N ASN A 113 -23.50 -32.41 8.34
CA ASN A 113 -22.55 -31.43 7.80
C ASN A 113 -22.89 -31.16 6.31
N GLY A 114 -22.74 -29.92 5.85
CA GLY A 114 -22.87 -29.61 4.41
C GLY A 114 -21.76 -30.26 3.59
N ILE A 115 -20.56 -29.70 3.64
CA ILE A 115 -19.36 -30.24 2.98
C ILE A 115 -18.28 -30.50 4.03
N SER A 116 -17.64 -31.68 3.95
CA SER A 116 -16.52 -32.05 4.81
C SER A 116 -15.21 -32.16 4.02
N PHE A 117 -14.20 -31.37 4.39
CA PHE A 117 -12.82 -31.47 3.89
C PHE A 117 -11.95 -32.13 4.95
N LEU A 118 -11.42 -33.30 4.64
CA LEU A 118 -10.68 -34.11 5.60
C LEU A 118 -9.40 -34.67 5.02
N TRP A 119 -8.47 -35.06 5.92
CA TRP A 119 -7.26 -35.83 5.58
C TRP A 119 -6.42 -35.20 4.46
N GLY A 120 -6.26 -33.88 4.50
CA GLY A 120 -5.44 -33.14 3.54
C GLY A 120 -6.13 -33.01 2.18
N ALA A 121 -7.46 -32.86 2.15
CA ALA A 121 -8.17 -32.44 0.94
C ALA A 121 -7.80 -30.98 0.64
N ASN A 122 -7.01 -30.74 -0.41
CA ASN A 122 -6.50 -29.42 -0.76
C ASN A 122 -7.13 -28.84 -2.03
N ASP A 123 -7.07 -27.53 -2.19
CA ASP A 123 -7.36 -26.80 -3.42
C ASP A 123 -8.78 -27.05 -4.01
N ASN A 124 -9.75 -27.46 -3.19
CA ASN A 124 -11.13 -27.66 -3.65
C ASN A 124 -11.89 -26.33 -3.70
N THR A 125 -12.80 -26.20 -4.66
CA THR A 125 -13.62 -25.00 -4.85
C THR A 125 -15.10 -25.29 -4.62
N VAL A 126 -15.76 -24.50 -3.79
CA VAL A 126 -17.21 -24.52 -3.56
C VAL A 126 -17.77 -23.19 -4.04
N LYS A 127 -18.61 -23.23 -5.07
CA LYS A 127 -19.08 -22.03 -5.75
C LYS A 127 -20.59 -22.04 -5.99
N GLU A 128 -21.26 -20.93 -5.68
CA GLU A 128 -22.71 -20.75 -5.91
C GLU A 128 -23.56 -21.88 -5.30
N VAL A 129 -23.16 -22.44 -4.16
CA VAL A 129 -23.89 -23.49 -3.43
C VAL A 129 -24.84 -22.84 -2.42
N ASP A 130 -26.06 -23.36 -2.35
CA ASP A 130 -27.10 -22.99 -1.38
C ASP A 130 -27.07 -23.99 -0.21
N PHE A 131 -26.68 -23.51 0.97
CA PHE A 131 -26.69 -24.25 2.23
C PHE A 131 -27.89 -23.81 3.07
N GLN A 132 -28.67 -24.79 3.54
CA GLN A 132 -29.82 -24.54 4.42
C GLN A 132 -29.91 -25.60 5.52
N ASP A 133 -30.18 -25.17 6.74
CA ASP A 133 -30.53 -26.03 7.88
C ASP A 133 -29.49 -27.14 8.17
N SER A 134 -28.19 -26.83 8.12
CA SER A 134 -27.13 -27.76 8.57
C SER A 134 -27.18 -27.92 10.10
N SER A 135 -27.33 -29.14 10.60
CA SER A 135 -27.47 -29.43 12.04
C SER A 135 -26.17 -29.31 12.85
N ASN A 136 -25.00 -29.26 12.19
CA ASN A 136 -23.70 -29.18 12.85
C ASN A 136 -22.77 -28.15 12.20
N TYR A 137 -22.39 -28.31 10.92
CA TYR A 137 -21.58 -27.32 10.20
C TYR A 137 -21.89 -27.32 8.70
N ASP A 138 -22.01 -26.15 8.07
CA ASP A 138 -22.07 -26.06 6.61
C ASP A 138 -20.77 -26.49 5.98
N ILE A 139 -19.66 -26.07 6.59
CA ILE A 139 -18.31 -26.48 6.21
C ILE A 139 -17.61 -27.07 7.43
N TYR A 140 -17.28 -28.36 7.34
CA TYR A 140 -16.44 -29.04 8.31
C TYR A 140 -15.06 -29.28 7.72
N HIS A 141 -14.04 -28.58 8.22
CA HIS A 141 -12.71 -28.59 7.64
C HIS A 141 -11.66 -29.08 8.64
N GLY A 142 -11.34 -30.38 8.64
CA GLY A 142 -10.30 -30.90 9.53
C GLY A 142 -10.24 -32.42 9.65
N GLY A 143 -10.26 -32.94 10.88
CA GLY A 143 -10.43 -34.37 11.15
C GLY A 143 -9.15 -35.20 11.09
N CYS A 144 -7.99 -34.57 11.20
CA CYS A 144 -6.73 -35.28 11.37
C CYS A 144 -6.44 -35.55 12.85
N GLY A 145 -6.11 -36.80 13.18
CA GLY A 145 -5.50 -37.14 14.46
C GLY A 145 -4.11 -36.50 14.63
N PRO A 146 -3.23 -37.02 15.50
CA PRO A 146 -1.94 -36.41 15.87
C PRO A 146 -0.89 -36.22 14.75
N ASN A 147 -1.24 -36.48 13.47
CA ASN A 147 -0.34 -36.41 12.32
C ASN A 147 -0.52 -35.14 11.45
N HIS A 148 -1.28 -34.14 11.90
CA HIS A 148 -1.35 -32.79 11.31
C HIS A 148 -1.49 -32.76 9.77
N CYS A 149 -2.57 -33.36 9.24
CA CYS A 149 -2.88 -33.40 7.80
C CYS A 149 -4.03 -32.46 7.40
N GLY A 150 -4.03 -31.21 7.86
CA GLY A 150 -5.09 -30.26 7.50
C GLY A 150 -5.17 -30.02 5.99
N GLY A 151 -6.37 -29.70 5.50
CA GLY A 151 -6.57 -29.32 4.10
C GLY A 151 -6.14 -27.87 3.86
N TRP A 152 -5.62 -27.57 2.68
CA TRP A 152 -5.07 -26.26 2.33
C TRP A 152 -5.77 -25.67 1.11
N ASN A 153 -5.92 -24.34 1.07
CA ASN A 153 -6.42 -23.60 -0.10
C ASN A 153 -7.80 -24.03 -0.61
N ASN A 154 -8.67 -24.59 0.24
CA ASN A 154 -10.06 -24.77 -0.17
C ASN A 154 -10.74 -23.39 -0.27
N VAL A 155 -11.59 -23.18 -1.27
CA VAL A 155 -12.11 -21.86 -1.63
C VAL A 155 -13.64 -21.84 -1.64
N LEU A 156 -14.24 -20.83 -1.02
CA LEU A 156 -15.65 -20.48 -1.10
C LEU A 156 -15.84 -19.27 -2.02
N ILE A 157 -16.79 -19.34 -2.95
CA ILE A 157 -17.10 -18.28 -3.91
C ILE A 157 -18.62 -18.13 -4.05
N ASP A 158 -19.16 -16.96 -3.75
CA ASP A 158 -20.58 -16.62 -4.00
C ASP A 158 -21.60 -17.65 -3.46
N ASN A 159 -21.31 -18.30 -2.31
CA ASN A 159 -22.21 -19.28 -1.69
C ASN A 159 -23.26 -18.59 -0.80
N VAL A 160 -24.42 -19.22 -0.66
CA VAL A 160 -25.53 -18.77 0.18
C VAL A 160 -25.60 -19.65 1.42
N PHE A 161 -25.71 -19.01 2.58
CA PHE A 161 -25.83 -19.64 3.90
C PHE A 161 -27.00 -18.97 4.63
N ASP A 162 -27.90 -19.75 5.21
CA ASP A 162 -28.98 -19.26 6.09
C ASP A 162 -28.43 -18.85 7.46
N ASP A 163 -27.57 -19.69 8.04
CA ASP A 163 -26.52 -19.36 9.00
C ASP A 163 -25.20 -19.95 8.50
N PHE A 164 -24.05 -19.36 8.88
CA PHE A 164 -22.75 -19.86 8.43
C PHE A 164 -21.99 -20.50 9.59
N ASP A 165 -22.20 -21.79 9.77
CA ASP A 165 -21.53 -22.62 10.77
C ASP A 165 -20.29 -23.28 10.17
N LEU A 166 -19.12 -22.87 10.66
CA LEU A 166 -17.80 -23.32 10.19
C LEU A 166 -17.02 -24.01 11.30
N TYR A 167 -16.48 -25.18 11.00
CA TYR A 167 -15.40 -25.80 11.79
C TYR A 167 -14.11 -25.82 10.97
N ILE A 168 -13.01 -25.39 11.58
CA ILE A 168 -11.67 -25.52 10.99
C ILE A 168 -10.67 -25.92 12.07
N ASP A 169 -9.85 -26.94 11.79
CA ASP A 169 -8.78 -27.34 12.69
C ASP A 169 -7.52 -26.48 12.51
N SER A 170 -6.61 -26.53 13.50
CA SER A 170 -5.41 -25.67 13.55
C SER A 170 -4.45 -25.88 12.37
N ALA A 171 -4.53 -27.01 11.67
CA ALA A 171 -3.65 -27.34 10.55
C ALA A 171 -4.28 -26.99 9.18
N SER A 172 -5.51 -26.47 9.16
CA SER A 172 -6.30 -26.27 7.95
C SER A 172 -6.41 -24.80 7.54
N ARG A 173 -6.62 -24.56 6.23
CA ARG A 173 -6.91 -23.22 5.70
C ARG A 173 -8.00 -23.22 4.64
N LEU A 174 -8.97 -22.33 4.84
CA LEU A 174 -10.08 -22.05 3.93
C LEU A 174 -10.05 -20.57 3.52
N LEU A 175 -10.40 -20.30 2.26
CA LEU A 175 -10.40 -18.97 1.65
C LEU A 175 -11.80 -18.60 1.19
N GLU A 176 -12.20 -17.36 1.43
CA GLU A 176 -13.39 -16.78 0.81
C GLU A 176 -12.94 -15.79 -0.27
N LYS A 177 -13.42 -15.98 -1.50
CA LYS A 177 -13.16 -15.07 -2.62
C LYS A 177 -14.43 -14.36 -3.06
N SER A 178 -14.29 -13.10 -3.43
CA SER A 178 -15.36 -12.27 -3.99
C SER A 178 -14.96 -11.75 -5.36
N LEU A 179 -15.93 -11.61 -6.27
CA LEU A 179 -15.71 -11.00 -7.58
C LEU A 179 -15.57 -9.47 -7.43
N VAL A 180 -14.47 -8.93 -7.93
CA VAL A 180 -14.15 -7.50 -7.81
C VAL A 180 -13.86 -6.91 -9.18
N LYS A 181 -14.48 -5.75 -9.43
CA LYS A 181 -14.21 -4.92 -10.62
C LYS A 181 -12.97 -4.10 -10.36
N THR A 182 -11.96 -4.22 -11.21
CA THR A 182 -10.73 -3.44 -11.04
C THR A 182 -10.70 -2.26 -12.01
N THR A 183 -10.47 -1.06 -11.48
CA THR A 183 -10.34 0.17 -12.28
C THR A 183 -9.12 0.97 -11.81
N VAL A 184 -8.18 1.21 -12.72
CA VAL A 184 -7.04 2.10 -12.53
C VAL A 184 -7.40 3.49 -13.04
N THR A 185 -7.12 4.50 -12.25
CA THR A 185 -7.55 5.88 -12.47
C THR A 185 -6.36 6.81 -12.56
N ALA A 186 -6.54 7.96 -13.21
CA ALA A 186 -5.62 9.08 -13.05
C ALA A 186 -5.96 9.87 -11.78
N ASN A 187 -5.06 10.77 -11.37
CA ASN A 187 -5.31 11.70 -10.25
C ASN A 187 -6.73 12.27 -10.33
N TRP A 188 -7.43 12.23 -9.18
CA TRP A 188 -8.80 12.71 -8.95
C TRP A 188 -9.22 13.82 -9.91
N THR A 189 -10.12 13.50 -10.83
CA THR A 189 -10.89 14.49 -11.59
C THR A 189 -11.91 15.10 -10.66
N HIS A 190 -11.70 16.36 -10.30
CA HIS A 190 -12.66 17.11 -9.51
C HIS A 190 -13.57 17.89 -10.46
N SER A 191 -14.84 18.07 -10.08
CA SER A 191 -15.77 18.90 -10.83
C SER A 191 -15.33 20.37 -10.89
N TRP A 192 -14.42 20.81 -10.01
CA TRP A 192 -13.83 22.15 -10.00
C TRP A 192 -12.36 22.13 -10.41
N ASN A 193 -12.05 22.99 -11.38
CA ASN A 193 -10.93 22.86 -12.29
C ASN A 193 -10.26 24.22 -12.46
N ARG A 194 -8.93 24.25 -12.59
CA ARG A 194 -8.25 25.49 -12.98
C ARG A 194 -8.37 25.65 -14.49
N ALA A 195 -8.99 26.74 -14.92
CA ALA A 195 -8.92 27.21 -16.30
C ALA A 195 -7.57 27.92 -16.52
N ASN A 196 -6.86 27.66 -17.60
CA ASN A 196 -5.66 28.43 -17.98
C ASN A 196 -5.65 28.69 -19.48
N LYS A 197 -5.80 29.96 -19.85
CA LYS A 197 -5.96 30.39 -21.26
C LYS A 197 -4.71 30.26 -22.13
N THR A 198 -3.54 30.00 -21.52
CA THR A 198 -2.28 29.80 -22.26
C THR A 198 -2.11 28.33 -22.65
N ILE A 199 -2.59 27.43 -21.80
CA ILE A 199 -2.55 25.97 -22.02
C ILE A 199 -3.74 25.53 -22.88
N ASP A 200 -4.91 26.08 -22.57
CA ASP A 200 -6.17 25.79 -23.25
C ASP A 200 -6.82 27.13 -23.66
N PRO A 201 -6.68 27.53 -24.93
CA PRO A 201 -7.14 28.83 -25.42
C PRO A 201 -8.67 28.97 -25.41
N ASP A 202 -9.41 27.86 -25.29
CA ASP A 202 -10.87 27.87 -25.22
C ASP A 202 -11.37 28.17 -23.79
N ARG A 203 -10.45 28.25 -22.81
CA ARG A 203 -10.77 28.61 -21.42
C ARG A 203 -10.71 30.11 -21.17
N ARG A 204 -11.53 30.53 -20.20
CA ARG A 204 -11.68 31.94 -19.80
C ARG A 204 -10.92 32.25 -18.52
N ALA A 205 -10.42 33.47 -18.44
CA ALA A 205 -9.99 34.13 -17.21
C ALA A 205 -10.34 35.62 -17.34
N PHE A 206 -10.81 36.25 -16.26
CA PHE A 206 -11.13 37.67 -16.26
C PHE A 206 -9.85 38.51 -16.21
N SER A 207 -8.98 38.19 -15.27
CA SER A 207 -7.64 38.77 -15.16
C SER A 207 -6.57 37.69 -15.38
N GLY A 208 -5.29 38.07 -15.41
CA GLY A 208 -4.20 37.09 -15.48
C GLY A 208 -4.30 36.08 -16.63
N THR A 209 -3.95 34.83 -16.35
CA THR A 209 -4.01 33.69 -17.28
C THR A 209 -4.87 32.54 -16.78
N ASN A 210 -5.30 32.55 -15.52
CA ASN A 210 -5.97 31.48 -14.82
C ASN A 210 -7.29 31.95 -14.23
N SER A 211 -8.21 31.02 -14.07
CA SER A 211 -9.37 31.17 -13.21
C SER A 211 -9.77 29.80 -12.65
N PHE A 212 -10.85 29.73 -11.88
CA PHE A 212 -11.49 28.46 -11.53
C PHE A 212 -12.77 28.23 -12.33
N TRP A 213 -13.09 26.96 -12.58
CA TRP A 213 -14.15 26.54 -13.48
C TRP A 213 -14.78 25.22 -13.00
N ALA A 214 -16.10 25.15 -12.94
CA ALA A 214 -16.85 23.92 -12.75
C ALA A 214 -17.14 23.25 -14.11
N GLY A 215 -16.36 22.25 -14.51
CA GLY A 215 -16.55 21.49 -15.75
C GLY A 215 -15.39 20.52 -16.08
N SER A 216 -15.61 19.53 -16.94
CA SER A 216 -14.64 18.50 -17.31
C SER A 216 -13.67 18.99 -18.37
N ALA A 217 -12.38 19.08 -18.06
CA ALA A 217 -11.35 19.42 -19.06
C ALA A 217 -11.22 18.40 -20.21
N LYS A 218 -11.85 17.22 -20.10
CA LYS A 218 -11.89 16.21 -21.16
C LYS A 218 -13.05 16.44 -22.14
N ASP A 219 -14.21 16.81 -21.62
CA ASP A 219 -15.47 16.86 -22.36
C ASP A 219 -15.85 18.30 -22.75
N ASP A 220 -15.07 19.26 -22.27
CA ASP A 220 -15.23 20.71 -22.38
C ASP A 220 -16.51 21.29 -21.74
N THR A 221 -17.36 20.44 -21.18
CA THR A 221 -18.60 20.75 -20.46
C THR A 221 -18.56 20.24 -19.02
N TYR A 222 -19.50 20.63 -18.16
CA TYR A 222 -19.78 19.84 -16.95
C TYR A 222 -20.42 18.49 -17.30
N LEU A 223 -20.59 17.61 -16.30
CA LEU A 223 -21.24 16.31 -16.47
C LEU A 223 -22.54 16.24 -15.67
N ASP A 224 -23.36 15.24 -15.98
CA ASP A 224 -24.63 14.98 -15.30
C ASP A 224 -24.43 14.60 -13.82
N ASN A 225 -25.42 14.94 -12.98
CA ASN A 225 -25.57 14.58 -11.57
C ASN A 225 -24.39 15.02 -10.69
N TRP A 226 -23.79 16.16 -10.98
CA TRP A 226 -22.76 16.72 -10.11
C TRP A 226 -23.38 17.42 -8.92
N ASN A 227 -22.80 17.23 -7.75
CA ASN A 227 -22.96 18.15 -6.62
C ASN A 227 -21.61 18.35 -5.95
N SER A 228 -20.95 19.45 -6.33
CA SER A 228 -19.56 19.69 -5.99
C SER A 228 -19.34 21.11 -5.51
N SER A 229 -18.33 21.29 -4.68
CA SER A 229 -17.99 22.55 -4.05
C SER A 229 -16.52 22.86 -4.21
N PHE A 230 -16.20 24.15 -4.18
CA PHE A 230 -14.86 24.69 -4.09
C PHE A 230 -14.83 25.69 -2.95
N LYS A 231 -14.12 25.36 -1.86
CA LYS A 231 -14.22 26.05 -0.56
C LYS A 231 -12.89 26.45 0.03
N MET A 232 -12.90 27.48 0.86
CA MET A 232 -11.73 27.86 1.64
C MET A 232 -11.44 26.84 2.76
N ASN A 233 -10.17 26.51 2.96
CA ASN A 233 -9.65 25.70 4.07
C ASN A 233 -8.95 26.52 5.16
N SER A 234 -8.75 27.82 4.95
CA SER A 234 -8.28 28.79 5.93
C SER A 234 -9.24 29.96 6.05
N SER A 235 -9.29 30.58 7.22
CA SER A 235 -10.23 31.68 7.49
C SER A 235 -9.63 33.05 7.14
N VAL A 236 -10.50 34.00 6.82
CA VAL A 236 -10.18 35.43 6.72
C VAL A 236 -10.82 36.13 7.92
N SER A 237 -10.01 36.80 8.73
CA SER A 237 -10.49 37.56 9.90
C SER A 237 -11.03 38.91 9.45
N LEU A 238 -12.32 39.18 9.73
CA LEU A 238 -12.91 40.47 9.44
C LEU A 238 -12.76 41.42 10.65
N PRO A 239 -12.44 42.71 10.44
CA PRO A 239 -12.37 43.66 11.55
C PRO A 239 -13.69 43.81 12.31
N SER A 240 -13.59 43.98 13.63
CA SER A 240 -14.74 44.35 14.48
C SER A 240 -14.97 45.86 14.44
N GLY A 241 -16.21 46.32 14.67
CA GLY A 241 -16.54 47.74 14.65
C GLY A 241 -17.98 48.04 14.27
N GLY A 242 -18.26 49.33 14.04
CA GLY A 242 -19.54 49.81 13.52
C GLY A 242 -19.65 49.65 12.00
N SER A 243 -20.61 50.34 11.40
CA SER A 243 -20.88 50.28 9.95
C SER A 243 -19.70 50.74 9.08
N GLU A 244 -18.79 51.52 9.64
CA GLU A 244 -17.55 51.94 8.99
C GLU A 244 -16.64 50.76 8.65
N GLU A 245 -16.72 49.65 9.38
CA GLU A 245 -15.94 48.44 9.14
C GLU A 245 -16.67 47.36 8.31
N ASN A 246 -17.76 47.71 7.63
CA ASN A 246 -18.44 46.79 6.72
C ASN A 246 -17.51 46.32 5.59
N ARG A 247 -17.56 45.02 5.30
CA ARG A 247 -16.83 44.39 4.20
C ARG A 247 -17.79 43.91 3.12
N THR A 248 -17.31 43.93 1.89
CA THR A 248 -17.99 43.40 0.71
C THR A 248 -17.13 42.30 0.12
N LEU A 249 -17.75 41.15 -0.17
CA LEU A 249 -17.16 40.14 -1.04
C LEU A 249 -17.54 40.49 -2.47
N GLU A 250 -16.56 40.56 -3.36
CA GLU A 250 -16.73 40.69 -4.80
C GLU A 250 -16.12 39.45 -5.48
N ILE A 251 -16.82 38.93 -6.48
CA ILE A 251 -16.31 37.90 -7.39
C ILE A 251 -16.50 38.33 -8.83
N LYS A 252 -15.58 37.93 -9.70
CA LYS A 252 -15.83 37.90 -11.14
C LYS A 252 -16.32 36.51 -11.50
N THR A 253 -17.41 36.45 -12.24
CA THR A 253 -18.02 35.18 -12.63
C THR A 253 -18.52 35.19 -14.06
N TRP A 254 -18.40 34.06 -14.73
CA TRP A 254 -18.96 33.79 -16.06
C TRP A 254 -19.62 32.42 -16.01
N TYR A 255 -20.76 32.21 -16.64
CA TYR A 255 -21.41 30.90 -16.63
C TYR A 255 -22.29 30.67 -17.85
N GLU A 256 -22.31 29.42 -18.27
CA GLU A 256 -23.17 28.83 -19.29
C GLU A 256 -23.66 27.49 -18.76
N THR A 257 -24.91 27.43 -18.33
CA THR A 257 -25.52 26.24 -17.70
C THR A 257 -26.95 26.05 -18.19
N GLU A 258 -27.51 24.86 -18.00
CA GLU A 258 -28.94 24.64 -18.23
C GLU A 258 -29.79 25.54 -17.32
N ALA A 259 -30.71 26.29 -17.92
CA ALA A 259 -31.58 27.18 -17.17
C ALA A 259 -32.48 26.37 -16.23
N THR A 260 -32.61 26.79 -14.98
CA THR A 260 -33.51 26.24 -13.95
C THR A 260 -33.17 24.84 -13.43
N PHE A 261 -32.19 24.12 -13.99
CA PHE A 261 -31.79 22.79 -13.54
C PHE A 261 -30.36 22.78 -13.00
N ASP A 262 -29.45 23.46 -13.70
CA ASP A 262 -28.02 23.43 -13.40
C ASP A 262 -27.51 24.81 -12.99
N GLY A 263 -26.66 24.87 -11.96
CA GLY A 263 -26.15 26.15 -11.54
C GLY A 263 -25.31 26.18 -10.28
N GLY A 264 -24.89 27.39 -9.95
CA GLY A 264 -23.92 27.67 -8.91
C GLY A 264 -24.44 28.61 -7.83
N ARG A 265 -24.01 28.44 -6.57
CA ARG A 265 -24.28 29.41 -5.48
C ARG A 265 -23.12 29.54 -4.50
N VAL A 266 -23.16 30.62 -3.72
CA VAL A 266 -22.10 31.01 -2.78
C VAL A 266 -22.55 30.82 -1.33
N TYR A 267 -21.66 30.29 -0.51
CA TYR A 267 -21.85 30.04 0.91
C TYR A 267 -20.77 30.71 1.74
N ILE A 268 -21.11 30.98 3.00
CA ILE A 268 -20.20 31.50 4.01
C ILE A 268 -20.28 30.68 5.30
N SER A 269 -19.14 30.52 5.97
CA SER A 269 -19.02 29.85 7.27
C SER A 269 -18.32 30.77 8.26
N LYS A 270 -18.72 30.70 9.54
CA LYS A 270 -18.03 31.36 10.68
C LYS A 270 -17.37 30.39 11.67
N ASN A 271 -17.37 29.09 11.37
CA ASN A 271 -16.93 28.04 12.29
C ASN A 271 -15.99 27.04 11.59
N SER A 272 -15.02 27.58 10.87
CA SER A 272 -14.00 26.80 10.17
C SER A 272 -14.55 25.75 9.18
N GLY A 273 -15.73 26.02 8.59
CA GLY A 273 -16.34 25.18 7.57
C GLY A 273 -17.19 24.03 8.09
N THR A 274 -17.50 23.99 9.40
CA THR A 274 -18.37 22.95 9.98
C THR A 274 -19.85 23.16 9.64
N THR A 275 -20.31 24.41 9.48
CA THR A 275 -21.65 24.72 8.94
C THR A 275 -21.58 25.86 7.93
N TRP A 276 -22.47 25.83 6.92
CA TRP A 276 -22.49 26.80 5.82
C TRP A 276 -23.85 27.48 5.70
N SER A 277 -23.84 28.81 5.58
CA SER A 277 -25.02 29.64 5.33
C SER A 277 -25.00 30.17 3.90
N LEU A 278 -26.16 30.19 3.24
CA LEU A 278 -26.30 30.76 1.89
C LEU A 278 -25.97 32.26 1.92
N LEU A 279 -25.10 32.71 1.02
CA LEU A 279 -24.80 34.11 0.80
C LEU A 279 -25.49 34.55 -0.50
N THR A 280 -26.30 35.60 -0.43
CA THR A 280 -27.07 36.09 -1.59
C THR A 280 -26.42 37.36 -2.14
N PRO A 281 -26.18 37.47 -3.46
CA PRO A 281 -25.59 38.66 -4.02
C PRO A 281 -26.56 39.85 -3.92
N ILE A 282 -26.03 41.07 -3.85
CA ILE A 282 -26.80 42.30 -3.64
C ILE A 282 -27.86 42.50 -4.73
N ASP A 283 -27.58 42.08 -5.96
CA ASP A 283 -28.50 42.14 -7.10
C ASP A 283 -29.37 40.88 -7.28
N GLY A 284 -29.22 39.88 -6.41
CA GLY A 284 -29.96 38.63 -6.44
C GLY A 284 -29.39 37.57 -7.41
N TYR A 285 -29.85 36.33 -7.20
CA TYR A 285 -29.60 35.19 -8.08
C TYR A 285 -30.54 35.20 -9.30
N ASP A 286 -30.25 34.39 -10.32
CA ASP A 286 -31.09 34.27 -11.53
C ASP A 286 -32.46 33.64 -11.25
N GLY A 287 -32.53 32.75 -10.26
CA GLY A 287 -33.73 32.01 -9.89
C GLY A 287 -33.40 30.76 -9.08
N ASN A 288 -34.44 30.01 -8.67
CA ASN A 288 -34.27 28.72 -8.02
C ASN A 288 -33.98 27.62 -9.05
N LEU A 289 -33.26 26.58 -8.62
CA LEU A 289 -33.14 25.34 -9.39
C LEU A 289 -34.28 24.38 -9.02
N GLU A 290 -34.76 23.61 -10.00
CA GLU A 290 -35.78 22.57 -9.83
C GLU A 290 -35.22 21.29 -9.17
N ALA A 291 -36.02 20.22 -9.15
CA ALA A 291 -35.71 18.98 -8.44
C ALA A 291 -34.45 18.28 -9.01
N THR A 292 -33.69 17.63 -8.12
CA THR A 292 -32.32 17.05 -8.24
C THR A 292 -31.30 17.87 -7.46
N CYS A 293 -31.14 19.16 -7.77
CA CYS A 293 -30.25 20.06 -7.01
C CYS A 293 -30.93 20.72 -5.81
N ASN A 294 -32.23 21.06 -5.94
CA ASN A 294 -33.08 21.63 -4.88
C ASN A 294 -32.46 22.85 -4.15
N PHE A 295 -31.94 23.80 -4.92
CA PHE A 295 -31.32 25.02 -4.38
C PHE A 295 -32.40 26.07 -4.03
N ASP A 296 -33.05 25.89 -2.88
CA ASP A 296 -33.93 26.91 -2.29
C ASP A 296 -33.12 28.18 -1.95
N GLY A 297 -33.63 29.35 -2.36
CA GLY A 297 -33.00 30.66 -2.13
C GLY A 297 -32.18 31.21 -3.30
N GLY A 298 -32.11 30.49 -4.42
CA GLY A 298 -31.56 30.96 -5.69
C GLY A 298 -30.16 30.45 -6.04
N ALA A 299 -29.84 30.46 -7.34
CA ALA A 299 -28.55 30.12 -7.93
C ALA A 299 -28.26 30.98 -9.18
N PHE A 300 -26.99 31.07 -9.56
CA PHE A 300 -26.57 31.50 -10.89
C PHE A 300 -26.85 30.35 -11.86
N HIS A 301 -27.68 30.58 -12.88
CA HIS A 301 -28.07 29.54 -13.83
C HIS A 301 -28.48 30.10 -15.20
N GLY A 302 -28.53 29.22 -16.19
CA GLY A 302 -28.84 29.56 -17.59
C GLY A 302 -27.63 30.10 -18.35
N ASP A 303 -27.74 30.13 -19.68
CA ASP A 303 -26.72 30.72 -20.53
C ASP A 303 -26.64 32.24 -20.38
N LYS A 304 -25.56 32.72 -19.75
CA LYS A 304 -25.19 34.15 -19.67
C LYS A 304 -23.89 34.45 -20.42
N SER A 305 -23.40 33.53 -21.24
CA SER A 305 -22.13 33.65 -21.96
C SER A 305 -22.01 34.96 -22.74
N ALA A 306 -23.11 35.38 -23.39
CA ALA A 306 -23.22 36.58 -24.20
C ALA A 306 -23.10 37.90 -23.39
N LEU A 307 -23.30 37.86 -22.07
CA LEU A 307 -23.10 39.02 -21.20
C LEU A 307 -21.63 39.21 -20.81
N GLY A 308 -20.77 38.24 -21.10
CA GLY A 308 -19.37 38.24 -20.67
C GLY A 308 -19.22 38.06 -19.16
N TRP A 309 -18.04 38.38 -18.64
CA TRP A 309 -17.76 38.31 -17.20
C TRP A 309 -18.60 39.31 -16.42
N GLN A 310 -19.26 38.82 -15.37
CA GLN A 310 -20.09 39.60 -14.47
C GLN A 310 -19.36 39.85 -13.15
N THR A 311 -19.67 40.98 -12.52
CA THR A 311 -19.22 41.27 -11.15
C THR A 311 -20.38 41.04 -10.21
N LYS A 312 -20.20 40.21 -9.19
CA LYS A 312 -21.21 39.93 -8.16
C LYS A 312 -20.67 40.32 -6.80
N GLU A 313 -21.44 41.15 -6.09
CA GLU A 313 -21.09 41.67 -4.77
C GLU A 313 -22.02 41.08 -3.71
N PHE A 314 -21.48 40.82 -2.52
CA PHE A 314 -22.21 40.26 -1.39
C PHE A 314 -21.90 41.07 -0.13
N ASP A 315 -22.94 41.39 0.63
CA ASP A 315 -22.81 42.13 1.90
C ASP A 315 -22.33 41.19 3.01
N LEU A 316 -21.19 41.52 3.64
CA LEU A 316 -20.63 40.78 4.76
C LEU A 316 -20.81 41.50 6.10
N SER A 317 -21.65 42.54 6.16
CA SER A 317 -21.86 43.36 7.35
C SER A 317 -22.23 42.55 8.60
N ASP A 318 -22.97 41.46 8.46
CA ASP A 318 -23.37 40.62 9.60
C ASP A 318 -22.24 39.74 10.17
N TYR A 319 -21.07 39.74 9.52
CA TYR A 319 -19.91 38.92 9.87
C TYR A 319 -18.74 39.75 10.44
N ARG A 320 -18.94 41.03 10.78
CA ARG A 320 -17.91 41.88 11.40
C ARG A 320 -17.35 41.22 12.67
N GLY A 321 -16.02 41.16 12.78
CA GLY A 321 -15.33 40.54 13.91
C GLY A 321 -15.26 39.01 13.89
N GLU A 322 -15.79 38.36 12.85
CA GLU A 322 -15.78 36.90 12.71
C GLU A 322 -14.62 36.44 11.80
N ASP A 323 -14.22 35.18 11.97
CA ASP A 323 -13.33 34.47 11.07
C ASP A 323 -14.15 33.71 10.03
N ILE A 324 -14.14 34.19 8.78
CA ILE A 324 -15.02 33.67 7.74
C ILE A 324 -14.31 32.76 6.74
N ARG A 325 -15.09 31.88 6.10
CA ARG A 325 -14.68 31.07 4.94
C ARG A 325 -15.77 31.12 3.88
N ILE A 326 -15.37 31.14 2.61
CA ILE A 326 -16.28 31.16 1.45
C ILE A 326 -16.28 29.78 0.77
N LYS A 327 -17.41 29.41 0.17
CA LYS A 327 -17.57 28.19 -0.63
C LYS A 327 -18.45 28.47 -1.85
N PHE A 328 -17.98 28.07 -3.02
CA PHE A 328 -18.77 27.99 -4.24
C PHE A 328 -19.27 26.56 -4.38
N ASN A 329 -20.53 26.38 -4.77
CA ASN A 329 -21.12 25.06 -4.96
C ASN A 329 -21.86 25.03 -6.29
N PHE A 330 -21.51 24.06 -7.13
CA PHE A 330 -22.12 23.80 -8.43
C PHE A 330 -22.89 22.48 -8.38
N CYS A 331 -24.07 22.47 -8.98
CA CYS A 331 -24.88 21.27 -9.10
C CYS A 331 -25.48 21.14 -10.50
N SER A 332 -25.58 19.91 -10.99
CA SER A 332 -26.24 19.56 -12.26
C SER A 332 -27.22 18.38 -12.13
N ASP A 333 -28.18 18.33 -13.03
CA ASP A 333 -29.18 17.28 -13.14
C ASP A 333 -28.75 16.12 -14.07
N GLY A 334 -29.68 15.25 -14.47
CA GLY A 334 -29.37 14.05 -15.24
C GLY A 334 -29.16 14.23 -16.75
N SER A 335 -29.21 15.44 -17.32
CA SER A 335 -29.02 15.68 -18.76
C SER A 335 -28.63 17.12 -19.12
N GLN A 336 -28.43 17.42 -20.41
CA GLN A 336 -28.20 18.77 -20.95
C GLN A 336 -27.03 19.53 -20.30
N VAL A 337 -25.81 19.11 -20.64
CA VAL A 337 -24.59 19.75 -20.15
C VAL A 337 -24.11 20.87 -21.06
N GLU A 338 -23.57 21.92 -20.45
CA GLU A 338 -23.00 23.10 -21.10
C GLU A 338 -21.58 23.37 -20.56
N GLU A 339 -20.96 24.49 -20.93
CA GLU A 339 -19.58 24.77 -20.54
C GLU A 339 -19.38 24.84 -19.03
N GLY A 340 -20.33 25.40 -18.26
CA GLY A 340 -20.30 25.42 -16.79
C GLY A 340 -20.02 26.79 -16.18
N TRP A 341 -19.41 26.80 -14.99
CA TRP A 341 -19.34 28.00 -14.14
C TRP A 341 -17.92 28.41 -13.79
N TYR A 342 -17.53 29.62 -14.16
CA TYR A 342 -16.23 30.22 -13.91
C TYR A 342 -16.25 31.24 -12.77
N ILE A 343 -15.18 31.26 -11.97
CA ILE A 343 -14.91 32.19 -10.88
C ILE A 343 -13.48 32.73 -11.03
N ASP A 344 -13.32 34.04 -10.88
CA ASP A 344 -12.04 34.71 -10.88
C ASP A 344 -12.06 35.95 -9.97
N ASP A 345 -10.88 36.50 -9.67
CA ASP A 345 -10.68 37.77 -8.93
C ASP A 345 -11.57 37.89 -7.67
N ILE A 346 -11.42 36.96 -6.73
CA ILE A 346 -12.15 36.97 -5.47
C ILE A 346 -11.55 38.02 -4.55
N LYS A 347 -12.37 38.99 -4.13
CA LYS A 347 -11.90 40.14 -3.35
C LYS A 347 -12.79 40.39 -2.14
N ILE A 348 -12.18 40.58 -0.96
CA ILE A 348 -12.88 41.11 0.22
C ILE A 348 -12.28 42.47 0.54
N TYR A 349 -13.11 43.51 0.51
CA TYR A 349 -12.66 44.89 0.71
C TYR A 349 -13.61 45.69 1.62
N LYS A 350 -13.10 46.80 2.13
CA LYS A 350 -13.85 47.73 2.96
C LYS A 350 -14.86 48.52 2.13
N TYR A 351 -16.15 48.39 2.46
CA TYR A 351 -17.24 49.02 1.69
C TYR A 351 -17.06 50.55 1.56
N SER A 352 -16.65 51.22 2.66
CA SER A 352 -16.45 52.67 2.68
C SER A 352 -15.17 53.15 1.99
N ASP A 353 -14.22 52.24 1.74
CA ASP A 353 -12.94 52.51 1.06
C ASP A 353 -12.44 51.25 0.33
N PRO A 354 -12.83 51.05 -0.95
CA PRO A 354 -12.49 49.85 -1.72
C PRO A 354 -10.98 49.63 -1.99
N SER A 355 -10.13 50.60 -1.61
CA SER A 355 -8.68 50.45 -1.66
C SER A 355 -8.12 49.60 -0.50
N VAL A 356 -8.88 49.46 0.58
CA VAL A 356 -8.53 48.59 1.71
C VAL A 356 -9.06 47.18 1.44
N VAL A 357 -8.14 46.26 1.16
CA VAL A 357 -8.43 44.87 0.75
C VAL A 357 -7.90 43.91 1.81
N ASP A 358 -8.77 43.13 2.43
CA ASP A 358 -8.41 42.14 3.45
C ASP A 358 -8.06 40.78 2.83
N TYR A 359 -8.61 40.48 1.65
CA TYR A 359 -8.35 39.25 0.92
C TYR A 359 -8.44 39.46 -0.60
N PHE A 360 -7.52 38.83 -1.34
CA PHE A 360 -7.53 38.80 -2.79
C PHE A 360 -6.97 37.47 -3.32
N GLU A 361 -7.67 36.86 -4.28
CA GLU A 361 -7.26 35.66 -5.00
C GLU A 361 -7.62 35.79 -6.48
N ASP A 362 -6.61 35.81 -7.34
CA ASP A 362 -6.68 35.89 -8.81
C ASP A 362 -6.30 34.56 -9.50
N PHE A 363 -6.04 33.52 -8.71
CA PHE A 363 -5.64 32.19 -9.16
C PHE A 363 -4.32 32.12 -9.96
N GLU A 364 -3.53 33.20 -10.00
CA GLU A 364 -2.26 33.24 -10.73
C GLU A 364 -1.09 32.60 -9.96
N ARG A 365 -1.29 32.33 -8.67
CA ARG A 365 -0.17 32.11 -7.75
C ARG A 365 0.45 30.71 -7.82
N ILE A 366 -0.11 29.71 -8.52
CA ILE A 366 0.29 28.28 -8.34
C ILE A 366 0.32 27.43 -9.63
N GLY A 367 1.28 26.49 -9.67
CA GLY A 367 1.82 25.79 -10.84
C GLY A 367 0.96 24.78 -11.61
N HIS A 368 1.49 24.34 -12.74
CA HIS A 368 0.84 23.57 -13.80
C HIS A 368 0.25 22.21 -13.34
N LYS A 369 -0.95 21.88 -13.86
CA LYS A 369 -1.78 20.66 -13.62
C LYS A 369 -2.18 20.34 -12.15
N TRP A 370 -3.26 21.01 -11.69
CA TRP A 370 -4.29 20.53 -10.73
C TRP A 370 -3.92 20.48 -9.21
N ILE A 371 -4.70 20.93 -8.18
CA ILE A 371 -5.94 21.73 -7.95
C ILE A 371 -5.84 22.31 -6.53
N PHE A 372 -4.92 23.20 -6.19
CA PHE A 372 -5.10 23.91 -4.89
C PHE A 372 -4.47 25.29 -4.98
N PRO A 373 -5.25 26.34 -5.29
CA PRO A 373 -4.80 27.71 -5.07
C PRO A 373 -4.78 27.94 -3.55
N GLY A 374 -3.69 27.50 -2.92
CA GLY A 374 -3.35 27.76 -1.53
C GLY A 374 -4.47 27.37 -0.55
N THR A 375 -5.31 28.35 -0.24
CA THR A 375 -6.37 28.31 0.76
C THR A 375 -7.68 27.70 0.27
N TRP A 376 -7.78 27.21 -0.96
CA TRP A 376 -9.02 26.62 -1.51
C TRP A 376 -8.88 25.13 -1.83
N VAL A 377 -9.94 24.37 -1.57
CA VAL A 377 -10.03 22.91 -1.76
C VAL A 377 -11.38 22.53 -2.38
N PRO A 378 -11.43 21.58 -3.33
CA PRO A 378 -12.69 21.00 -3.79
C PRO A 378 -13.31 20.04 -2.74
N GLU A 379 -14.61 19.81 -2.83
CA GLU A 379 -15.43 18.90 -2.00
C GLU A 379 -16.64 18.42 -2.81
N GLY A 380 -17.23 17.25 -2.50
CA GLY A 380 -18.45 16.75 -3.14
C GLY A 380 -18.18 15.56 -4.07
N ASP A 381 -19.14 15.22 -4.92
CA ASP A 381 -19.12 14.00 -5.73
C ASP A 381 -17.93 13.97 -6.70
N ALA A 382 -16.83 13.37 -6.25
CA ALA A 382 -15.67 13.03 -7.07
C ALA A 382 -15.92 11.71 -7.82
N THR A 383 -17.08 11.57 -8.45
CA THR A 383 -17.61 10.26 -8.85
C THR A 383 -17.17 9.80 -10.24
N ASN A 384 -16.57 10.66 -11.07
CA ASN A 384 -16.12 10.24 -12.40
C ASN A 384 -14.60 10.17 -12.46
N TYR A 385 -14.10 9.02 -12.06
CA TYR A 385 -12.74 8.60 -12.32
C TYR A 385 -12.48 8.60 -13.82
N VAL A 386 -11.54 9.44 -14.29
CA VAL A 386 -10.98 9.24 -15.63
C VAL A 386 -10.08 8.02 -15.55
N GLY A 387 -10.59 6.91 -16.09
CA GLY A 387 -9.82 5.68 -16.24
C GLY A 387 -8.52 5.91 -16.98
N LYS A 388 -7.44 5.29 -16.50
CA LYS A 388 -6.11 5.44 -17.09
C LYS A 388 -5.82 4.25 -18.00
N GLU A 389 -5.74 4.51 -19.30
CA GLU A 389 -5.37 3.52 -20.32
C GLU A 389 -3.89 3.16 -20.27
N ASP A 390 -3.56 1.96 -20.77
CA ASP A 390 -2.20 1.50 -21.03
C ASP A 390 -1.29 1.38 -19.79
N VAL A 391 -1.89 1.20 -18.62
CA VAL A 391 -1.19 0.95 -17.36
C VAL A 391 -0.82 -0.53 -17.29
N ASN A 392 0.46 -0.80 -17.03
CA ASN A 392 0.91 -2.12 -16.63
C ASN A 392 0.48 -2.36 -15.19
N VAL A 393 -0.12 -3.52 -14.94
CA VAL A 393 -0.66 -3.89 -13.63
C VAL A 393 -0.09 -5.23 -13.17
N LEU A 394 0.20 -5.35 -11.88
CA LEU A 394 0.37 -6.60 -11.16
C LEU A 394 -0.60 -6.59 -9.98
N ILE A 395 -1.47 -7.59 -9.89
CA ILE A 395 -2.35 -7.82 -8.75
C ILE A 395 -1.94 -9.14 -8.11
N VAL A 396 -1.63 -9.08 -6.83
CA VAL A 396 -1.22 -10.23 -6.02
C VAL A 396 -2.25 -10.44 -4.92
N ASP A 397 -2.71 -11.68 -4.79
CA ASP A 397 -3.58 -12.08 -3.69
C ASP A 397 -2.85 -11.90 -2.35
N GLY A 398 -3.48 -11.24 -1.37
CA GLY A 398 -2.87 -10.97 -0.06
C GLY A 398 -2.47 -12.21 0.73
N SER A 399 -3.08 -13.33 0.39
CA SER A 399 -2.83 -14.61 1.02
C SER A 399 -1.73 -15.43 0.33
N SER A 400 -1.10 -14.85 -0.69
CA SER A 400 0.01 -15.42 -1.47
C SER A 400 1.36 -15.26 -0.77
N ALA A 401 2.25 -16.25 -0.93
CA ALA A 401 3.63 -16.13 -0.51
C ALA A 401 4.40 -14.99 -1.22
N GLU A 402 3.98 -14.65 -2.45
CA GLU A 402 4.57 -13.55 -3.22
C GLU A 402 4.41 -12.22 -2.48
N ALA A 403 3.29 -12.01 -1.77
CA ALA A 403 3.08 -10.84 -0.95
C ALA A 403 4.10 -10.76 0.21
N PHE A 404 4.56 -11.90 0.73
CA PHE A 404 5.56 -11.93 1.81
C PHE A 404 7.00 -11.85 1.32
N LEU A 405 7.29 -12.28 0.08
CA LEU A 405 8.65 -12.36 -0.48
C LEU A 405 9.00 -11.23 -1.45
N ASN A 406 8.07 -10.32 -1.70
CA ASN A 406 8.28 -9.08 -2.44
C ASN A 406 8.44 -7.91 -1.45
N HIS A 407 9.64 -7.35 -1.33
CA HIS A 407 9.92 -6.23 -0.41
C HIS A 407 9.10 -4.98 -0.72
N THR A 408 8.75 -4.78 -1.98
CA THR A 408 8.00 -3.61 -2.39
C THR A 408 6.53 -3.70 -1.95
N ILE A 409 6.01 -4.93 -1.78
CA ILE A 409 4.70 -5.24 -1.18
C ILE A 409 4.79 -5.29 0.34
N ASN A 410 5.73 -6.08 0.88
CA ASN A 410 5.96 -6.26 2.31
C ASN A 410 7.28 -5.61 2.75
N GLN A 411 7.17 -4.40 3.28
CA GLN A 411 8.33 -3.63 3.76
C GLN A 411 9.03 -4.27 4.96
N ASN A 412 8.36 -5.18 5.69
CA ASN A 412 8.97 -5.93 6.79
C ASN A 412 9.93 -7.02 6.29
N LEU A 413 9.90 -7.42 5.02
CA LEU A 413 10.93 -8.30 4.44
C LEU A 413 12.24 -7.52 4.33
N VAL A 414 13.26 -7.89 5.10
CA VAL A 414 14.49 -7.07 5.19
C VAL A 414 15.65 -7.63 4.37
N ASN A 415 15.76 -8.97 4.27
CA ASN A 415 16.69 -9.63 3.37
C ASN A 415 16.06 -10.86 2.72
N PHE A 416 16.42 -11.11 1.47
CA PHE A 416 16.01 -12.30 0.76
C PHE A 416 17.13 -12.81 -0.16
N TRP A 417 17.78 -13.89 0.28
CA TRP A 417 18.89 -14.54 -0.39
C TRP A 417 18.40 -15.77 -1.14
N LYS A 418 18.28 -15.62 -2.46
CA LYS A 418 17.82 -16.70 -3.35
C LYS A 418 18.92 -17.70 -3.70
N PHE A 419 20.19 -17.32 -3.54
CA PHE A 419 21.36 -18.12 -3.93
C PHE A 419 21.33 -18.66 -5.38
N ASN A 420 20.70 -17.88 -6.27
CA ASN A 420 20.41 -18.29 -7.64
C ASN A 420 21.52 -17.93 -8.64
N GLU A 421 22.62 -17.34 -8.17
CA GLU A 421 23.77 -17.06 -8.99
C GLU A 421 24.47 -18.35 -9.45
N SER A 422 25.27 -18.28 -10.51
CA SER A 422 26.03 -19.42 -11.03
C SER A 422 27.50 -19.42 -10.59
N SER A 423 28.00 -18.29 -10.06
CA SER A 423 29.39 -18.09 -9.63
C SER A 423 29.54 -16.76 -8.92
N GLY A 424 30.60 -16.60 -8.10
CA GLY A 424 30.95 -15.32 -7.49
C GLY A 424 30.14 -15.01 -6.23
N TYR A 425 29.83 -13.73 -6.01
CA TYR A 425 29.01 -13.31 -4.86
C TYR A 425 27.55 -13.71 -5.04
N THR A 426 26.86 -13.87 -3.92
CA THR A 426 25.39 -13.94 -3.91
C THR A 426 24.83 -12.60 -3.46
N TYR A 427 23.67 -12.22 -3.98
CA TYR A 427 23.07 -10.90 -3.78
C TYR A 427 21.76 -10.99 -2.99
N ASP A 428 21.53 -9.97 -2.17
CA ASP A 428 20.25 -9.78 -1.51
C ASP A 428 19.22 -9.27 -2.53
N SER A 429 18.09 -9.95 -2.64
CA SER A 429 17.01 -9.57 -3.55
C SER A 429 16.24 -8.34 -3.09
N VAL A 430 16.34 -7.99 -1.79
CA VAL A 430 15.72 -6.80 -1.21
C VAL A 430 16.57 -5.56 -1.49
N GLN A 431 17.88 -5.65 -1.23
CA GLN A 431 18.84 -4.58 -1.49
C GLN A 431 19.97 -5.08 -2.38
N THR A 432 19.82 -4.96 -3.69
CA THR A 432 20.73 -5.56 -4.68
C THR A 432 22.16 -5.03 -4.65
N THR A 433 22.40 -3.91 -3.97
CA THR A 433 23.75 -3.37 -3.70
C THR A 433 24.49 -4.16 -2.60
N ARG A 434 23.77 -4.96 -1.80
CA ARG A 434 24.32 -5.82 -0.76
C ARG A 434 24.59 -7.21 -1.32
N TYR A 435 25.74 -7.75 -0.94
CA TYR A 435 26.23 -9.04 -1.42
C TYR A 435 26.95 -9.79 -0.30
N ALA A 436 27.06 -11.10 -0.46
CA ALA A 436 27.74 -11.99 0.47
C ALA A 436 28.84 -12.82 -0.24
N TYR A 437 29.89 -13.10 0.51
CA TYR A 437 31.08 -13.83 0.06
C TYR A 437 30.95 -15.30 0.43
N LEU A 438 31.10 -16.18 -0.55
CA LEU A 438 31.35 -17.61 -0.32
C LEU A 438 32.81 -17.77 0.17
N GLN A 439 33.03 -18.64 1.16
CA GLN A 439 34.34 -18.87 1.78
C GLN A 439 34.65 -20.36 1.87
N SER A 440 35.95 -20.65 1.97
CA SER A 440 36.55 -21.96 2.26
C SER A 440 36.27 -23.13 1.30
N GLY A 441 35.41 -22.97 0.30
CA GLY A 441 35.00 -24.09 -0.56
C GLY A 441 33.52 -24.06 -0.94
N ALA A 442 32.71 -23.30 -0.20
CA ALA A 442 31.29 -23.10 -0.46
C ALA A 442 31.04 -22.77 -1.94
N SER A 443 30.08 -23.47 -2.55
CA SER A 443 29.86 -23.41 -4.00
C SER A 443 28.38 -23.52 -4.38
N TYR A 444 28.02 -22.96 -5.54
CA TYR A 444 26.67 -23.08 -6.07
C TYR A 444 26.43 -24.50 -6.61
N THR A 445 25.26 -25.06 -6.30
CA THR A 445 24.76 -26.34 -6.80
C THR A 445 23.26 -26.25 -7.09
N SER A 446 22.62 -27.34 -7.54
CA SER A 446 21.17 -27.37 -7.72
C SER A 446 20.45 -27.27 -6.38
N GLY A 447 19.66 -26.22 -6.21
CA GLY A 447 18.84 -25.95 -5.02
C GLY A 447 17.43 -26.53 -5.12
N LYS A 448 16.57 -26.13 -4.19
CA LYS A 448 15.12 -26.40 -4.21
C LYS A 448 14.44 -25.56 -5.28
N PHE A 449 14.90 -24.31 -5.46
CA PHE A 449 14.34 -23.33 -6.38
C PHE A 449 15.45 -22.67 -7.21
N GLY A 450 15.89 -23.38 -8.24
CA GLY A 450 17.02 -22.98 -9.07
C GLY A 450 18.34 -23.47 -8.47
N ASN A 451 19.26 -22.56 -8.15
CA ASN A 451 20.52 -22.90 -7.47
C ASN A 451 20.41 -22.70 -5.94
N GLY A 452 21.32 -23.33 -5.21
CA GLY A 452 21.55 -23.13 -3.78
C GLY A 452 23.04 -23.24 -3.45
N ILE A 453 23.42 -23.05 -2.18
CA ILE A 453 24.82 -23.15 -1.74
C ILE A 453 25.07 -24.49 -1.06
N ASN A 454 26.10 -25.21 -1.50
CA ASN A 454 26.60 -26.42 -0.87
C ASN A 454 27.67 -26.09 0.19
N PHE A 455 27.57 -26.75 1.34
CA PHE A 455 28.50 -26.68 2.46
C PHE A 455 28.98 -28.09 2.83
N ASP A 456 30.25 -28.21 3.24
CA ASP A 456 30.95 -29.48 3.47
C ASP A 456 31.03 -29.94 4.93
N GLY A 457 30.34 -29.25 5.85
CA GLY A 457 30.37 -29.54 7.28
C GLY A 457 31.69 -29.22 8.00
N THR A 458 32.70 -28.69 7.31
CA THR A 458 34.05 -28.54 7.87
C THR A 458 34.43 -27.09 8.13
N ASN A 459 34.37 -26.24 7.10
CA ASN A 459 34.78 -24.83 7.22
C ASN A 459 34.10 -23.89 6.21
N ASP A 460 33.17 -24.40 5.41
CA ASP A 460 32.41 -23.65 4.42
C ASP A 460 31.41 -22.70 5.06
N TYR A 461 31.35 -21.47 4.56
CA TYR A 461 30.32 -20.51 4.96
C TYR A 461 30.13 -19.42 3.91
N VAL A 462 29.00 -18.73 4.01
CA VAL A 462 28.75 -17.48 3.30
C VAL A 462 28.64 -16.37 4.33
N TYR A 463 29.23 -15.20 4.05
CA TYR A 463 29.06 -14.04 4.92
C TYR A 463 28.80 -12.73 4.18
N SER A 464 27.86 -11.94 4.68
CA SER A 464 27.64 -10.53 4.31
C SER A 464 28.20 -9.64 5.41
N ARG A 465 28.70 -8.43 5.07
CA ARG A 465 29.09 -7.41 6.07
C ARG A 465 27.97 -6.41 6.38
N ASN A 466 26.87 -6.50 5.65
CA ASN A 466 25.77 -5.56 5.76
C ASN A 466 24.86 -5.93 6.93
N ASP A 467 24.30 -4.92 7.59
CA ASP A 467 23.37 -5.11 8.71
C ASP A 467 22.06 -5.74 8.22
N MET A 468 21.50 -6.67 8.99
CA MET A 468 20.16 -7.21 8.71
C MET A 468 19.08 -6.17 8.92
N TYR A 469 19.16 -5.42 10.02
CA TYR A 469 18.14 -4.48 10.47
C TYR A 469 18.79 -3.45 11.40
N SER A 470 18.57 -2.14 11.17
CA SER A 470 19.30 -1.05 11.83
C SER A 470 18.44 -0.14 12.74
N PRO A 471 17.87 -0.68 13.84
CA PRO A 471 17.61 0.13 15.03
C PRO A 471 18.28 -0.44 16.30
N GLY A 472 19.07 -1.52 16.21
CA GLY A 472 19.91 -2.05 17.29
C GLY A 472 19.34 -3.22 18.10
N ARG A 473 18.06 -3.59 17.92
CA ARG A 473 17.43 -4.81 18.51
C ARG A 473 16.24 -5.32 17.67
N TYR A 474 15.93 -6.61 17.77
CA TYR A 474 14.70 -7.23 17.25
C TYR A 474 13.64 -7.22 18.35
N THR A 475 12.56 -6.47 18.15
CA THR A 475 11.32 -6.62 18.94
C THR A 475 10.53 -7.82 18.45
N GLU A 476 10.58 -8.06 17.14
CA GLU A 476 10.02 -9.20 16.46
C GLU A 476 10.99 -9.65 15.35
N VAL A 477 10.95 -10.93 14.98
CA VAL A 477 11.72 -11.45 13.83
C VAL A 477 11.12 -12.75 13.32
N THR A 478 11.16 -12.93 12.00
CA THR A 478 10.99 -14.23 11.34
C THR A 478 12.21 -14.53 10.48
N ILE A 479 12.76 -15.73 10.61
CA ILE A 479 13.82 -16.24 9.73
C ILE A 479 13.34 -17.54 9.11
N SER A 480 13.48 -17.69 7.79
CA SER A 480 13.16 -18.93 7.08
C SER A 480 14.30 -19.36 6.16
N ALA A 481 14.40 -20.67 5.93
CA ALA A 481 15.33 -21.24 4.98
C ALA A 481 14.82 -22.59 4.45
N TRP A 482 15.17 -22.89 3.20
CA TRP A 482 15.11 -24.25 2.66
C TRP A 482 16.45 -24.94 2.81
N VAL A 483 16.43 -26.18 3.30
CA VAL A 483 17.64 -26.95 3.59
C VAL A 483 17.51 -28.41 3.18
N LYS A 484 18.62 -28.98 2.70
CA LYS A 484 18.80 -30.42 2.52
C LYS A 484 20.11 -30.84 3.17
N PHE A 485 20.01 -31.63 4.24
CA PHE A 485 21.16 -32.09 5.02
C PHE A 485 21.83 -33.31 4.38
N ASP A 486 23.16 -33.34 4.37
CA ASP A 486 23.96 -34.51 3.99
C ASP A 486 24.39 -35.34 5.21
N SER A 487 24.59 -34.69 6.35
CA SER A 487 24.77 -35.33 7.65
C SER A 487 24.16 -34.51 8.81
N PHE A 488 24.28 -35.03 10.03
CA PHE A 488 23.87 -34.36 11.27
C PHE A 488 25.04 -34.35 12.25
N PRO A 489 25.10 -33.37 13.18
CA PRO A 489 26.25 -33.19 14.05
C PRO A 489 26.44 -34.33 15.05
N ALA A 490 27.67 -34.47 15.55
CA ALA A 490 27.98 -35.40 16.63
C ALA A 490 27.13 -35.12 17.89
N SER A 491 26.80 -36.19 18.64
CA SER A 491 25.96 -36.15 19.85
C SER A 491 26.23 -34.93 20.74
N GLY A 492 25.18 -34.16 21.03
CA GLY A 492 25.24 -32.99 21.91
C GLY A 492 25.76 -31.71 21.25
N ASN A 493 26.01 -31.73 19.94
CA ASN A 493 26.33 -30.55 19.14
C ASN A 493 25.17 -30.11 18.25
N TYR A 494 25.36 -28.98 17.58
CA TYR A 494 24.45 -28.40 16.61
C TYR A 494 25.20 -28.06 15.31
N GLU A 495 24.47 -27.94 14.22
CA GLU A 495 24.94 -27.29 12.99
C GLU A 495 24.09 -26.04 12.73
N SER A 496 24.71 -24.99 12.20
CA SER A 496 24.09 -23.67 12.05
C SER A 496 23.86 -23.33 10.58
N LEU A 497 22.60 -23.07 10.23
CA LEU A 497 22.16 -22.78 8.86
C LEU A 497 22.21 -21.28 8.59
N VAL A 498 21.60 -20.49 9.47
CA VAL A 498 21.47 -19.04 9.36
C VAL A 498 21.80 -18.45 10.73
N ASN A 499 22.76 -17.53 10.78
CA ASN A 499 23.18 -16.84 12.01
C ASN A 499 23.41 -15.35 11.73
N PRO A 500 22.39 -14.52 11.99
CA PRO A 500 22.49 -13.08 12.12
C PRO A 500 23.51 -12.66 13.19
N ARG A 501 24.51 -11.88 12.80
CA ARG A 501 25.62 -11.37 13.63
C ARG A 501 26.58 -12.44 14.14
N TYR A 502 27.79 -12.00 14.48
CA TYR A 502 28.83 -12.85 15.07
C TYR A 502 28.32 -13.57 16.34
N ASP A 503 27.76 -12.87 17.33
CA ASP A 503 27.50 -13.42 18.67
C ASP A 503 26.32 -14.42 18.82
N GLY A 504 25.61 -14.81 17.76
CA GLY A 504 24.45 -15.72 17.88
C GLY A 504 23.16 -15.05 18.32
N ASP A 505 22.94 -13.79 17.93
CA ASP A 505 21.78 -13.01 18.37
C ASP A 505 20.46 -13.60 17.84
N ALA A 506 20.47 -14.35 16.73
CA ALA A 506 19.41 -15.28 16.34
C ALA A 506 20.06 -16.44 15.55
N PHE A 507 19.42 -17.61 15.47
CA PHE A 507 19.91 -18.71 14.64
C PHE A 507 18.83 -19.71 14.25
N ILE A 508 18.99 -20.28 13.05
CA ILE A 508 18.39 -21.55 12.65
C ILE A 508 19.46 -22.63 12.73
N GLN A 509 19.16 -23.72 13.43
CA GLN A 509 20.05 -24.83 13.71
C GLN A 509 19.37 -26.19 13.49
N VAL A 510 20.18 -27.24 13.42
CA VAL A 510 19.76 -28.63 13.61
C VAL A 510 20.58 -29.24 14.75
N ASP A 511 19.94 -30.06 15.58
CA ASP A 511 20.62 -30.80 16.65
C ASP A 511 21.18 -32.16 16.17
N SER A 512 21.88 -32.88 17.05
CA SER A 512 22.47 -34.18 16.73
C SER A 512 21.45 -35.30 16.47
N ASP A 513 20.18 -35.10 16.84
CA ASP A 513 19.08 -36.04 16.57
C ASP A 513 18.34 -35.68 15.26
N GLY A 514 18.85 -34.69 14.51
CA GLY A 514 18.24 -34.23 13.27
C GLY A 514 16.97 -33.39 13.48
N LYS A 515 16.79 -32.75 14.64
CA LYS A 515 15.60 -31.93 14.93
C LYS A 515 15.83 -30.46 14.61
N PRO A 516 14.83 -29.75 14.07
CA PRO A 516 14.96 -28.33 13.76
C PRO A 516 15.00 -27.51 15.05
N VAL A 517 15.84 -26.47 15.06
CA VAL A 517 16.05 -25.59 16.21
C VAL A 517 16.01 -24.14 15.75
N PHE A 518 15.24 -23.33 16.45
CA PHE A 518 15.31 -21.87 16.34
C PHE A 518 15.69 -21.28 17.70
N GLY A 519 16.52 -20.25 17.72
CA GLY A 519 16.93 -19.63 18.96
C GLY A 519 17.77 -18.39 18.79
N GLY A 520 18.31 -17.91 19.90
CA GLY A 520 19.18 -16.74 19.93
C GLY A 520 19.76 -16.51 21.32
N TYR A 521 20.76 -15.64 21.41
CA TYR A 521 21.26 -15.15 22.68
C TYR A 521 20.39 -13.98 23.16
N PHE A 522 19.58 -14.24 24.19
CA PHE A 522 18.68 -13.24 24.76
C PHE A 522 19.39 -12.37 25.80
N TYR A 523 19.04 -11.10 25.79
CA TYR A 523 19.38 -10.11 26.81
C TYR A 523 18.14 -9.81 27.65
N GLY A 524 18.33 -9.40 28.91
CA GLY A 524 17.23 -9.20 29.85
C GLY A 524 16.98 -10.43 30.72
N THR A 525 15.72 -10.73 31.01
CA THR A 525 15.32 -11.89 31.84
C THR A 525 14.24 -12.70 31.11
N PRO A 526 14.50 -13.95 30.66
CA PRO A 526 15.77 -14.67 30.78
C PRO A 526 16.89 -14.07 29.91
N SER A 527 18.14 -14.27 30.33
CA SER A 527 19.32 -13.99 29.51
C SER A 527 20.07 -15.26 29.16
N GLY A 528 20.85 -15.21 28.08
CA GLY A 528 21.60 -16.34 27.54
C GLY A 528 20.89 -17.01 26.36
N GLU A 529 21.46 -18.11 25.88
CA GLU A 529 20.92 -18.85 24.74
C GLU A 529 19.56 -19.48 25.10
N GLN A 530 18.52 -19.08 24.37
CA GLN A 530 17.21 -19.72 24.41
C GLN A 530 16.98 -20.43 23.07
N ARG A 531 16.26 -21.55 23.13
CA ARG A 531 15.92 -22.38 21.96
C ARG A 531 14.48 -22.85 22.04
N ALA A 532 13.84 -22.90 20.88
CA ALA A 532 12.73 -23.79 20.58
C ALA A 532 13.27 -24.96 19.76
N THR A 533 12.88 -26.18 20.10
CA THR A 533 13.36 -27.40 19.43
C THR A 533 12.16 -28.21 19.00
N GLY A 534 12.12 -28.56 17.72
CA GLY A 534 11.06 -29.38 17.15
C GLY A 534 11.09 -30.81 17.67
N SER A 535 10.01 -31.53 17.40
CA SER A 535 9.87 -32.93 17.83
C SER A 535 10.27 -33.91 16.73
N THR A 536 10.08 -33.51 15.47
CA THR A 536 10.34 -34.32 14.29
C THR A 536 11.84 -34.49 14.02
N THR A 537 12.31 -35.75 13.99
CA THR A 537 13.63 -36.12 13.49
C THR A 537 13.62 -36.11 11.96
N MET A 538 14.36 -35.18 11.37
CA MET A 538 14.57 -35.08 9.92
C MET A 538 15.50 -36.19 9.41
N VAL A 539 15.43 -36.47 8.12
CA VAL A 539 16.27 -37.47 7.45
C VAL A 539 17.14 -36.78 6.41
N THR A 540 18.40 -37.20 6.30
CA THR A 540 19.33 -36.66 5.30
C THR A 540 18.85 -36.93 3.87
N GLY A 541 19.26 -36.08 2.93
CA GLY A 541 18.88 -36.19 1.52
C GLY A 541 17.47 -35.70 1.18
N VAL A 542 16.69 -35.23 2.16
CA VAL A 542 15.34 -34.68 1.99
C VAL A 542 15.35 -33.16 2.17
N TRP A 543 14.54 -32.45 1.38
CA TRP A 543 14.34 -31.01 1.53
C TRP A 543 13.35 -30.70 2.66
N TYR A 544 13.73 -29.78 3.53
CA TYR A 544 12.90 -29.23 4.58
C TYR A 544 12.85 -27.71 4.48
N HIS A 545 11.71 -27.13 4.84
CA HIS A 545 11.59 -25.71 5.14
C HIS A 545 11.61 -25.54 6.65
N ILE A 546 12.55 -24.76 7.16
CA ILE A 546 12.63 -24.43 8.59
C ILE A 546 12.40 -22.93 8.72
N ALA A 547 11.44 -22.56 9.56
CA ALA A 547 11.21 -21.18 9.93
C ALA A 547 11.20 -21.03 11.44
N GLY A 548 11.55 -19.85 11.92
CA GLY A 548 11.49 -19.52 13.34
C GLY A 548 11.06 -18.09 13.56
N THR A 549 10.25 -17.90 14.61
CA THR A 549 9.66 -16.61 14.97
C THR A 549 9.98 -16.25 16.42
N TRP A 550 10.13 -14.97 16.68
CA TRP A 550 10.22 -14.40 18.04
C TRP A 550 9.42 -13.10 18.08
N SER A 551 8.67 -12.88 19.17
CA SER A 551 7.91 -11.65 19.41
C SER A 551 7.93 -11.25 20.90
N GLU A 552 8.35 -10.01 21.16
CA GLU A 552 8.27 -9.38 22.51
C GLU A 552 6.81 -9.25 22.99
N ASP A 553 5.83 -9.18 22.08
CA ASP A 553 4.41 -9.00 22.45
C ASP A 553 3.77 -10.28 22.95
N THR A 554 4.14 -11.43 22.36
CA THR A 554 3.61 -12.74 22.76
C THR A 554 4.51 -13.48 23.75
N ASP A 555 5.74 -13.01 23.98
CA ASP A 555 6.78 -13.70 24.76
C ASP A 555 7.06 -15.13 24.24
N LYS A 556 6.91 -15.38 22.91
CA LYS A 556 7.07 -16.71 22.32
C LYS A 556 8.21 -16.79 21.30
N LEU A 557 9.07 -17.78 21.50
CA LEU A 557 10.08 -18.24 20.55
C LEU A 557 9.59 -19.56 19.94
N GLU A 558 9.46 -19.64 18.62
CA GLU A 558 8.84 -20.78 17.94
C GLU A 558 9.68 -21.30 16.78
N VAL A 559 9.58 -22.60 16.51
CA VAL A 559 10.18 -23.26 15.36
C VAL A 559 9.13 -24.04 14.59
N TYR A 560 9.17 -23.88 13.28
CA TYR A 560 8.25 -24.49 12.31
C TYR A 560 9.04 -25.39 11.37
N LEU A 561 8.49 -26.55 11.04
CA LEU A 561 9.01 -27.46 10.03
C LEU A 561 7.96 -27.68 8.96
N ASN A 562 8.31 -27.44 7.70
CA ASN A 562 7.42 -27.62 6.55
C ASN A 562 6.07 -26.90 6.74
N GLY A 563 6.11 -25.70 7.32
CA GLY A 563 4.92 -24.88 7.56
C GLY A 563 4.21 -25.14 8.89
N THR A 564 4.45 -26.26 9.57
CA THR A 564 3.75 -26.62 10.82
C THR A 564 4.56 -26.25 12.05
N LEU A 565 3.90 -25.70 13.08
CA LEU A 565 4.52 -25.44 14.38
C LEU A 565 5.01 -26.76 15.03
N GLU A 566 6.30 -26.82 15.36
CA GLU A 566 6.95 -28.03 15.89
C GLU A 566 7.44 -27.87 17.33
N GLY A 567 7.72 -26.63 17.75
CA GLY A 567 8.21 -26.36 19.10
C GLY A 567 8.05 -24.91 19.49
N THR A 568 7.71 -24.69 20.76
CA THR A 568 7.55 -23.37 21.36
C THR A 568 8.34 -23.31 22.67
N ASN A 569 9.03 -22.20 22.89
CA ASN A 569 9.57 -21.80 24.18
C ASN A 569 8.90 -20.48 24.57
N SER A 570 8.07 -20.51 25.61
CA SER A 570 7.30 -19.36 26.08
C SER A 570 7.93 -18.78 27.33
N PHE A 571 8.08 -17.47 27.34
CA PHE A 571 8.54 -16.73 28.50
C PHE A 571 7.34 -16.10 29.25
N SER A 572 7.54 -15.66 30.49
CA SER A 572 6.47 -15.04 31.29
C SER A 572 6.95 -13.83 32.07
N GLY A 573 6.34 -12.66 31.87
CA GLY A 573 6.64 -11.44 32.61
C GLY A 573 8.06 -10.93 32.36
N THR A 574 8.50 -10.97 31.10
CA THR A 574 9.92 -10.85 30.74
C THR A 574 10.34 -9.47 30.29
N SER A 575 11.65 -9.30 30.14
CA SER A 575 12.28 -8.21 29.40
C SER A 575 13.23 -8.75 28.33
N ALA A 576 12.96 -9.97 27.85
CA ALA A 576 13.84 -10.70 26.96
C ALA A 576 13.84 -10.08 25.56
N TYR A 577 15.01 -9.83 25.00
CA TYR A 577 15.14 -9.29 23.64
C TYR A 577 16.36 -9.84 22.91
N LEU A 578 16.28 -9.85 21.58
CA LEU A 578 17.39 -10.19 20.68
C LEU A 578 18.02 -8.90 20.13
N ARG A 579 19.33 -8.87 19.97
CA ARG A 579 20.03 -7.71 19.39
C ARG A 579 20.16 -7.82 17.89
N THR A 580 20.41 -6.68 17.23
CA THR A 580 20.84 -6.66 15.82
C THR A 580 22.25 -6.10 15.69
N GLY A 581 22.91 -6.39 14.56
CA GLY A 581 24.21 -5.82 14.25
C GLY A 581 24.73 -6.25 12.89
N SER A 582 25.95 -5.80 12.58
CA SER A 582 26.63 -6.13 11.33
C SER A 582 27.00 -7.61 11.27
N TYR A 583 27.12 -8.08 10.03
CA TYR A 583 27.50 -9.43 9.62
C TYR A 583 26.39 -10.46 9.64
N ASN A 584 26.18 -11.14 8.51
CA ASN A 584 25.23 -12.26 8.40
C ASN A 584 26.01 -13.49 7.97
N TYR A 585 25.88 -14.58 8.70
CA TYR A 585 26.52 -15.84 8.37
C TYR A 585 25.47 -16.85 7.93
N PHE A 586 25.80 -17.57 6.86
CA PHE A 586 25.06 -18.73 6.39
C PHE A 586 26.00 -19.93 6.37
N GLY A 587 25.52 -21.08 6.85
CA GLY A 587 26.30 -22.31 6.99
C GLY A 587 27.29 -22.32 8.17
N ARG A 588 27.28 -21.31 9.05
CA ARG A 588 28.10 -21.31 10.29
C ARG A 588 27.55 -20.44 11.43
N ASP A 589 28.15 -20.59 12.61
CA ASP A 589 28.06 -19.62 13.71
C ASP A 589 29.42 -19.21 14.35
N TYR A 590 29.36 -18.49 15.49
CA TYR A 590 30.54 -18.05 16.27
C TYR A 590 31.30 -19.17 16.96
N ASN A 591 30.64 -20.29 17.24
CA ASN A 591 31.28 -21.45 17.88
C ASN A 591 31.97 -22.35 16.86
N GLY A 592 31.95 -21.99 15.57
CA GLY A 592 32.54 -22.79 14.50
C GLY A 592 31.73 -24.06 14.22
N ARG A 593 30.41 -24.01 14.41
CA ARG A 593 29.49 -25.08 13.98
C ARG A 593 29.14 -24.85 12.51
N TYR A 594 29.57 -25.76 11.63
CA TYR A 594 29.40 -25.66 10.18
C TYR A 594 28.31 -26.63 9.71
N MET A 595 27.50 -26.20 8.75
CA MET A 595 26.45 -27.01 8.14
C MET A 595 27.03 -27.99 7.11
N ASP A 596 26.48 -29.20 7.05
CA ASP A 596 26.75 -30.18 5.98
C ASP A 596 25.50 -30.39 5.09
N GLY A 597 25.53 -29.88 3.87
CA GLY A 597 24.44 -29.98 2.91
C GLY A 597 24.17 -28.72 2.09
N ILE A 598 22.94 -28.55 1.60
CA ILE A 598 22.53 -27.49 0.68
C ILE A 598 21.55 -26.52 1.36
N LEU A 599 21.83 -25.21 1.29
CA LEU A 599 20.95 -24.12 1.75
C LEU A 599 20.40 -23.33 0.55
N ASP A 600 19.12 -22.99 0.61
CA ASP A 600 18.39 -22.25 -0.43
C ASP A 600 17.36 -21.29 0.22
N HIS A 601 16.97 -20.22 -0.47
CA HIS A 601 15.85 -19.35 -0.12
C HIS A 601 15.84 -18.87 1.34
N VAL A 602 16.90 -18.17 1.76
CA VAL A 602 16.94 -17.58 3.11
C VAL A 602 16.24 -16.21 3.09
N ALA A 603 15.14 -16.10 3.82
CA ALA A 603 14.38 -14.86 3.96
C ALA A 603 14.25 -14.46 5.42
N ILE A 604 14.38 -13.16 5.69
CA ILE A 604 14.27 -12.58 7.03
C ILE A 604 13.28 -11.42 7.00
N TRP A 605 12.35 -11.42 7.98
CA TRP A 605 11.42 -10.34 8.24
C TRP A 605 11.65 -9.71 9.61
N SER A 606 11.39 -8.41 9.73
CA SER A 606 11.44 -7.65 10.99
C SER A 606 10.16 -7.76 11.84
N THR A 607 9.34 -8.78 11.58
CA THR A 607 8.07 -9.06 12.28
C THR A 607 7.91 -10.58 12.44
N ASP A 608 7.11 -11.03 13.40
CA ASP A 608 6.72 -12.43 13.53
C ASP A 608 5.55 -12.74 12.58
N LEU A 609 5.82 -13.60 11.60
CA LEU A 609 4.79 -14.05 10.66
C LEU A 609 3.85 -15.03 11.38
N SER A 610 2.55 -14.93 11.09
CA SER A 610 1.56 -15.89 11.57
C SER A 610 1.79 -17.28 11.00
N GLU A 611 1.29 -18.32 11.68
CA GLU A 611 1.36 -19.71 11.20
C GLU A 611 0.84 -19.86 9.76
N ALA A 612 -0.26 -19.19 9.42
CA ALA A 612 -0.80 -19.17 8.06
C ALA A 612 0.17 -18.56 7.03
N ALA A 613 0.88 -17.49 7.40
CA ALA A 613 1.89 -16.88 6.53
C ALA A 613 3.12 -17.78 6.37
N ILE A 614 3.55 -18.46 7.45
CA ILE A 614 4.63 -19.47 7.42
C ILE A 614 4.26 -20.65 6.51
N GLN A 615 3.02 -21.13 6.56
CA GLN A 615 2.53 -22.15 5.64
C GLN A 615 2.45 -21.63 4.20
N ALA A 616 2.08 -20.37 3.96
CA ALA A 616 2.06 -19.78 2.63
C ALA A 616 3.45 -19.80 1.98
N ILE A 617 4.47 -19.30 2.69
CA ILE A 617 5.87 -19.31 2.20
C ILE A 617 6.45 -20.73 2.07
N TYR A 618 5.92 -21.72 2.79
CA TYR A 618 6.28 -23.13 2.58
C TYR A 618 5.67 -23.70 1.29
N HIS A 619 4.36 -23.54 1.10
CA HIS A 619 3.65 -24.19 0.00
C HIS A 619 3.97 -23.58 -1.37
N THR A 620 4.12 -22.26 -1.46
CA THR A 620 4.21 -21.55 -2.76
C THR A 620 5.18 -20.35 -2.81
N PRO A 621 6.43 -20.46 -2.30
CA PRO A 621 7.33 -19.31 -2.08
C PRO A 621 7.67 -18.45 -3.30
N LEU A 622 7.45 -18.90 -4.54
CA LEU A 622 7.80 -18.13 -5.74
C LEU A 622 6.70 -18.12 -6.81
N ALA A 623 5.51 -18.62 -6.47
CA ALA A 623 4.46 -18.90 -7.45
C ALA A 623 3.05 -18.81 -6.86
N GLY A 624 2.85 -18.05 -5.78
CA GLY A 624 1.49 -17.82 -5.30
C GLY A 624 0.68 -17.01 -6.31
N ASP A 625 -0.66 -17.04 -6.16
CA ASP A 625 -1.60 -16.53 -7.16
C ASP A 625 -1.37 -15.05 -7.48
N ARG A 626 -0.76 -14.81 -8.65
CA ARG A 626 -0.77 -13.52 -9.32
C ARG A 626 -2.09 -13.45 -10.06
N LEU A 627 -3.07 -12.78 -9.46
CA LEU A 627 -4.43 -12.71 -10.00
C LEU A 627 -4.46 -11.99 -11.35
N TYR A 628 -3.54 -11.04 -11.55
CA TYR A 628 -3.36 -10.35 -12.82
C TYR A 628 -1.91 -9.89 -12.97
N ALA A 629 -1.31 -10.10 -14.12
CA ALA A 629 0.04 -9.65 -14.37
C ALA A 629 0.26 -9.29 -15.84
N THR A 630 0.55 -8.02 -16.07
CA THR A 630 0.96 -7.55 -17.39
C THR A 630 2.38 -7.98 -17.74
N LYS A 631 2.71 -7.89 -19.03
CA LYS A 631 4.03 -8.25 -19.58
C LYS A 631 5.20 -7.56 -18.87
N TYR A 632 5.04 -6.31 -18.44
CA TYR A 632 6.09 -5.58 -17.69
C TYR A 632 6.48 -6.34 -16.41
N PHE A 633 5.48 -6.84 -15.69
CA PHE A 633 5.68 -7.66 -14.49
C PHE A 633 5.91 -9.14 -14.82
N ARG A 634 6.30 -9.50 -16.06
CA ARG A 634 6.51 -10.90 -16.48
C ARG A 634 5.25 -11.76 -16.48
N GLY A 635 4.05 -11.17 -16.58
CA GLY A 635 2.83 -11.92 -16.85
C GLY A 635 2.43 -11.88 -18.33
N THR A 636 1.19 -12.26 -18.61
CA THR A 636 0.64 -12.36 -19.97
C THR A 636 -0.64 -11.57 -20.19
N ASP A 637 -1.15 -10.92 -19.14
CA ASP A 637 -2.40 -10.17 -19.21
C ASP A 637 -2.24 -8.83 -19.93
N ASP A 638 -3.35 -8.33 -20.44
CA ASP A 638 -3.44 -7.06 -21.14
C ASP A 638 -3.24 -5.87 -20.18
N LYS A 639 -2.94 -4.70 -20.73
CA LYS A 639 -2.95 -3.46 -19.95
C LYS A 639 -4.38 -2.99 -19.70
N THR A 640 -4.54 -1.96 -18.89
CA THR A 640 -5.83 -1.29 -18.70
C THR A 640 -6.39 -0.75 -20.01
N ASP A 641 -7.72 -0.85 -20.18
CA ASP A 641 -8.43 -0.32 -21.34
C ASP A 641 -8.59 1.22 -21.30
N SER A 642 -9.24 1.80 -22.30
CA SER A 642 -9.50 3.25 -22.39
C SER A 642 -10.31 3.84 -21.23
N ASN A 643 -10.97 2.99 -20.43
CA ASN A 643 -11.71 3.34 -19.22
C ASN A 643 -10.96 2.93 -17.95
N GLY A 644 -9.68 2.57 -18.05
CA GLY A 644 -8.87 2.15 -16.93
C GLY A 644 -9.22 0.78 -16.37
N LYS A 645 -10.08 0.01 -17.02
CA LYS A 645 -10.59 -1.25 -16.47
C LYS A 645 -9.67 -2.42 -16.80
N LEU A 646 -9.71 -3.40 -15.92
CA LEU A 646 -9.17 -4.75 -16.15
C LEU A 646 -10.34 -5.74 -16.24
N VAL A 647 -10.02 -7.00 -16.50
CA VAL A 647 -10.98 -8.11 -16.33
C VAL A 647 -11.43 -8.20 -14.86
N ASP A 648 -12.65 -8.68 -14.62
CA ASP A 648 -13.12 -8.93 -13.25
C ASP A 648 -12.33 -10.08 -12.61
N LEU A 649 -11.94 -9.91 -11.34
CA LEU A 649 -11.06 -10.85 -10.64
C LEU A 649 -11.71 -11.37 -9.37
N TYR A 650 -11.55 -12.66 -9.11
CA TYR A 650 -11.85 -13.24 -7.80
C TYR A 650 -10.65 -13.05 -6.88
N VAL A 651 -10.82 -12.20 -5.88
CA VAL A 651 -9.80 -11.86 -4.90
C VAL A 651 -10.17 -12.47 -3.55
N VAL A 652 -9.19 -12.96 -2.79
CA VAL A 652 -9.43 -13.41 -1.41
C VAL A 652 -9.77 -12.21 -0.55
N THR A 653 -10.91 -12.28 0.12
CA THR A 653 -11.39 -11.27 1.06
C THR A 653 -11.25 -11.73 2.50
N LYS A 654 -11.36 -13.04 2.75
CA LYS A 654 -11.17 -13.64 4.08
C LYS A 654 -10.31 -14.89 4.03
N VAL A 655 -9.46 -15.04 5.04
CA VAL A 655 -8.65 -16.24 5.30
C VAL A 655 -9.03 -16.80 6.66
N TYR A 656 -9.53 -18.03 6.65
CA TYR A 656 -9.74 -18.86 7.85
C TYR A 656 -8.52 -19.78 7.95
N GLY A 657 -7.56 -19.44 8.80
CA GLY A 657 -6.31 -20.18 8.96
C GLY A 657 -6.20 -20.72 10.39
N GLY A 658 -6.42 -22.01 10.57
CA GLY A 658 -6.36 -22.66 11.88
C GLY A 658 -7.47 -22.27 12.87
N SER A 659 -8.39 -21.38 12.47
CA SER A 659 -9.50 -20.89 13.29
C SER A 659 -10.68 -20.46 12.42
N ASP A 660 -11.87 -20.66 12.96
CA ASP A 660 -13.19 -20.27 12.44
C ASP A 660 -13.40 -18.75 12.43
N VAL A 661 -12.51 -18.00 13.08
CA VAL A 661 -12.46 -16.53 13.02
C VAL A 661 -11.64 -16.11 11.81
N PRO A 662 -12.24 -15.45 10.80
CA PRO A 662 -11.51 -15.03 9.63
C PRO A 662 -10.61 -13.83 9.91
N THR A 663 -9.50 -13.79 9.19
CA THR A 663 -8.70 -12.58 9.01
C THR A 663 -9.02 -11.97 7.65
N ALA A 664 -9.11 -10.64 7.57
CA ALA A 664 -9.22 -9.96 6.29
C ALA A 664 -7.91 -10.14 5.50
N SER A 665 -8.00 -10.28 4.18
CA SER A 665 -6.83 -10.34 3.30
C SER A 665 -6.76 -9.11 2.41
N ASP A 666 -5.63 -8.41 2.45
CA ASP A 666 -5.40 -7.23 1.62
C ASP A 666 -4.94 -7.66 0.23
N THR A 667 -5.64 -7.24 -0.82
CA THR A 667 -5.15 -7.44 -2.19
C THR A 667 -4.15 -6.34 -2.56
N TYR A 668 -3.01 -6.73 -3.11
CA TYR A 668 -1.94 -5.80 -3.45
C TYR A 668 -1.93 -5.49 -4.94
N ILE A 669 -1.69 -4.22 -5.28
CA ILE A 669 -1.52 -3.80 -6.67
C ILE A 669 -0.24 -2.99 -6.85
N GLU A 670 0.48 -3.36 -7.90
CA GLU A 670 1.59 -2.60 -8.41
C GLU A 670 1.23 -2.08 -9.81
N LEU A 671 1.37 -0.77 -9.97
CA LEU A 671 1.09 -0.06 -11.20
C LEU A 671 2.40 0.44 -11.80
N GLN A 672 2.53 0.27 -13.10
CA GLN A 672 3.58 0.90 -13.89
C GLN A 672 2.93 1.60 -15.08
N TYR A 673 3.25 2.87 -15.27
CA TYR A 673 2.78 3.66 -16.39
C TYR A 673 3.94 4.50 -16.93
N GLU A 674 4.26 4.31 -18.21
CA GLU A 674 5.44 4.91 -18.86
C GLU A 674 6.77 4.59 -18.14
N LEU A 675 7.38 5.53 -17.42
CA LEU A 675 8.60 5.32 -16.62
C LEU A 675 8.34 5.38 -15.11
N TRP A 676 7.08 5.62 -14.71
CA TRP A 676 6.65 5.75 -13.34
C TRP A 676 6.16 4.40 -12.81
N SER A 677 6.44 4.11 -11.53
CA SER A 677 5.93 2.94 -10.81
C SER A 677 5.46 3.34 -9.42
N GLN A 678 4.28 2.86 -9.01
CA GLN A 678 3.78 2.98 -7.65
C GLN A 678 3.20 1.65 -7.20
N ILE A 679 3.35 1.39 -5.92
CA ILE A 679 2.65 0.32 -5.23
C ILE A 679 1.61 0.94 -4.35
N SER A 680 0.41 0.40 -4.44
CA SER A 680 -0.68 0.70 -3.53
C SER A 680 -1.13 -0.63 -2.94
N SER A 681 -1.22 -0.70 -1.61
CA SER A 681 -2.24 -1.54 -0.99
C SER A 681 -3.51 -0.70 -0.92
N ASP A 682 -4.66 -1.28 -1.20
CA ASP A 682 -5.94 -0.61 -0.95
C ASP A 682 -6.96 -1.64 -0.48
N THR A 683 -7.95 -1.16 0.27
CA THR A 683 -9.04 -1.99 0.78
C THR A 683 -10.11 -2.10 -0.31
N ILE A 684 -10.46 -3.31 -0.71
CA ILE A 684 -11.60 -3.55 -1.62
C ILE A 684 -12.85 -3.01 -0.94
N SER A 685 -13.54 -2.06 -1.57
CA SER A 685 -14.81 -1.52 -1.08
C SER A 685 -15.88 -1.58 -2.16
N ASN A 686 -17.09 -1.99 -1.78
CA ASN A 686 -18.23 -2.14 -2.70
C ASN A 686 -17.95 -2.98 -3.97
N ASN A 687 -17.12 -4.04 -3.85
CA ASN A 687 -16.68 -4.88 -4.98
C ASN A 687 -15.95 -4.11 -6.09
N VAL A 688 -15.34 -2.98 -5.76
CA VAL A 688 -14.47 -2.22 -6.65
C VAL A 688 -13.10 -2.11 -6.02
N PHE A 689 -12.08 -2.45 -6.80
CA PHE A 689 -10.69 -2.23 -6.45
C PHE A 689 -10.13 -1.11 -7.32
N MET A 690 -9.74 -0.01 -6.67
CA MET A 690 -9.32 1.21 -7.34
C MET A 690 -7.87 1.51 -7.04
N ALA A 691 -7.14 1.95 -8.06
CA ALA A 691 -5.74 2.34 -7.89
C ALA A 691 -5.46 3.57 -8.75
N ASN A 692 -4.70 4.53 -8.21
CA ASN A 692 -4.45 5.80 -8.86
C ASN A 692 -3.01 5.88 -9.40
N VAL A 693 -2.86 6.29 -10.65
CA VAL A 693 -1.58 6.68 -11.24
C VAL A 693 -1.33 8.16 -10.95
N THR A 694 -0.37 8.45 -10.05
CA THR A 694 0.01 9.85 -9.74
C THR A 694 0.89 10.45 -10.83
N ASP A 695 0.55 11.65 -11.30
CA ASP A 695 1.34 12.37 -12.31
C ASP A 695 2.35 13.32 -11.63
N THR A 696 3.58 12.84 -11.39
CA THR A 696 4.63 13.58 -10.64
C THR A 696 5.64 14.26 -11.58
N ARG A 697 5.20 15.21 -12.41
CA ARG A 697 6.11 15.91 -13.34
C ARG A 697 6.78 17.13 -12.74
N VAL A 698 7.88 17.50 -13.36
CA VAL A 698 8.60 18.74 -13.14
C VAL A 698 8.42 19.62 -14.38
N TYR A 699 7.90 20.83 -14.21
CA TYR A 699 7.56 21.73 -15.31
C TYR A 699 8.45 22.97 -15.28
N ASN A 700 9.10 23.28 -16.40
CA ASN A 700 9.79 24.56 -16.57
C ASN A 700 8.81 25.58 -17.15
N ARG A 701 8.43 26.59 -16.36
CA ARG A 701 7.46 27.62 -16.78
C ARG A 701 7.96 28.47 -17.94
N ASN A 702 9.27 28.59 -18.09
CA ASN A 702 9.88 29.56 -18.98
C ASN A 702 9.83 29.08 -20.44
N ASP A 703 9.94 27.78 -20.68
CA ASP A 703 9.97 27.18 -22.02
C ASP A 703 8.86 26.14 -22.27
N GLY A 704 8.05 25.82 -21.24
CA GLY A 704 6.96 24.85 -21.34
C GLY A 704 7.40 23.38 -21.30
N SER A 705 8.69 23.11 -21.08
CA SER A 705 9.22 21.74 -21.03
C SER A 705 8.79 20.99 -19.76
N GLN A 706 8.63 19.67 -19.89
CA GLN A 706 8.24 18.77 -18.82
C GLN A 706 9.29 17.67 -18.64
N TYR A 707 9.59 17.35 -17.38
CA TYR A 707 10.57 16.35 -16.98
C TYR A 707 9.96 15.42 -15.93
N ILE A 708 10.57 14.26 -15.75
CA ILE A 708 10.23 13.33 -14.67
C ILE A 708 11.08 13.63 -13.43
N TRP A 709 12.36 13.94 -13.65
CA TRP A 709 13.33 14.18 -12.58
C TRP A 709 13.60 15.68 -12.40
N ILE A 710 13.71 16.12 -11.15
CA ILE A 710 14.05 17.50 -10.80
C ILE A 710 15.45 17.83 -11.31
N SER A 711 16.37 16.88 -11.17
CA SER A 711 17.76 17.01 -11.64
C SER A 711 17.85 17.24 -13.16
N GLU A 712 17.03 16.56 -13.96
CA GLU A 712 16.95 16.79 -15.42
C GLU A 712 16.44 18.18 -15.76
N ALA A 713 15.36 18.61 -15.08
CA ALA A 713 14.82 19.95 -15.25
C ALA A 713 15.87 21.02 -14.91
N VAL A 714 16.56 20.89 -13.77
CA VAL A 714 17.64 21.79 -13.35
C VAL A 714 18.78 21.82 -14.37
N ALA A 715 19.16 20.66 -14.92
CA ALA A 715 20.22 20.56 -15.92
C ALA A 715 19.85 21.30 -17.21
N ALA A 716 18.61 21.11 -17.70
CA ALA A 716 18.10 21.69 -18.93
C ALA A 716 17.75 23.19 -18.82
N SER A 717 17.35 23.66 -17.64
CA SER A 717 16.93 25.06 -17.43
C SER A 717 18.05 26.09 -17.63
N SER A 718 17.65 27.27 -18.08
CA SER A 718 18.46 28.48 -18.12
C SER A 718 18.49 29.19 -16.77
N SER A 719 19.47 30.08 -16.59
CA SER A 719 19.55 30.92 -15.38
C SER A 719 18.33 31.84 -15.28
N SER A 720 17.76 31.95 -14.09
CA SER A 720 16.50 32.64 -13.76
C SER A 720 15.21 31.93 -14.19
N ASP A 721 15.30 30.67 -14.62
CA ASP A 721 14.10 29.87 -14.89
C ASP A 721 13.34 29.51 -13.61
N VAL A 722 12.04 29.26 -13.78
CA VAL A 722 11.12 28.84 -12.73
C VAL A 722 10.71 27.39 -12.98
N ILE A 723 11.14 26.52 -12.06
CA ILE A 723 10.84 25.09 -12.05
C ILE A 723 9.72 24.82 -11.06
N GLU A 724 8.64 24.22 -11.53
CA GLU A 724 7.49 23.82 -10.74
C GLU A 724 7.50 22.32 -10.53
N LEU A 725 7.46 21.91 -9.26
CA LEU A 725 7.37 20.52 -8.84
C LEU A 725 5.89 20.20 -8.56
N TRP A 726 5.32 19.25 -9.30
CA TRP A 726 3.93 18.85 -9.11
C TRP A 726 3.74 18.08 -7.80
N PRO A 727 2.51 17.92 -7.30
CA PRO A 727 2.25 17.06 -6.15
C PRO A 727 2.81 15.65 -6.36
N GLY A 728 3.50 15.12 -5.36
CA GLY A 728 4.18 13.84 -5.43
C GLY A 728 5.37 13.75 -4.49
N THR A 729 5.91 12.54 -4.38
CA THR A 729 7.17 12.26 -3.68
C THR A 729 8.26 11.98 -4.70
N TYR A 730 9.27 12.86 -4.74
CA TYR A 730 10.45 12.75 -5.59
C TYR A 730 11.59 12.20 -4.75
N LYS A 731 12.13 11.02 -5.09
CA LYS A 731 13.30 10.45 -4.43
C LYS A 731 14.56 10.88 -5.18
N GLU A 732 15.14 12.02 -4.81
CA GLU A 732 16.28 12.63 -5.49
C GLU A 732 17.17 13.46 -4.54
N ASN A 733 18.45 13.53 -4.88
CA ASN A 733 19.36 14.56 -4.38
C ASN A 733 19.71 15.51 -5.53
N VAL A 734 19.30 16.77 -5.41
CA VAL A 734 19.35 17.73 -6.52
C VAL A 734 20.48 18.73 -6.30
N VAL A 735 21.42 18.78 -7.23
CA VAL A 735 22.52 19.77 -7.25
C VAL A 735 22.16 20.91 -8.19
N ILE A 736 22.16 22.13 -7.67
CA ILE A 736 21.82 23.36 -8.37
C ILE A 736 23.10 24.19 -8.49
N ASN A 737 23.45 24.54 -9.73
CA ASN A 737 24.67 25.26 -10.06
C ASN A 737 24.41 26.55 -10.86
N LYS A 738 23.16 27.03 -10.85
CA LYS A 738 22.69 28.22 -11.56
C LYS A 738 21.50 28.83 -10.81
N ARG A 739 21.21 30.10 -11.04
CA ARG A 739 20.08 30.79 -10.41
C ARG A 739 18.77 30.17 -10.87
N LEU A 740 17.96 29.69 -9.95
CA LEU A 740 16.64 29.10 -10.26
C LEU A 740 15.61 29.49 -9.20
N THR A 741 14.34 29.47 -9.60
CA THR A 741 13.21 29.46 -8.67
C THR A 741 12.56 28.09 -8.68
N ILE A 742 12.61 27.37 -7.56
CA ILE A 742 11.99 26.05 -7.40
C ILE A 742 10.74 26.18 -6.52
N ILE A 743 9.60 25.74 -7.03
CA ILE A 743 8.29 25.92 -6.39
C ILE A 743 7.59 24.57 -6.30
N GLY A 744 7.26 24.12 -5.10
CA GLY A 744 6.34 23.00 -4.92
C GLY A 744 4.88 23.43 -4.81
N SER A 745 4.00 22.44 -4.86
CA SER A 745 2.54 22.58 -4.75
C SER A 745 2.03 22.73 -3.30
N GLY A 746 2.92 22.60 -2.31
CA GLY A 746 2.62 22.69 -0.88
C GLY A 746 3.49 21.75 -0.05
N GLN A 747 3.69 22.09 1.23
CA GLN A 747 4.54 21.33 2.16
C GLN A 747 4.07 19.88 2.40
N SER A 748 2.78 19.59 2.28
CA SER A 748 2.24 18.22 2.41
C SER A 748 2.01 17.53 1.07
N LYS A 749 2.26 18.22 -0.05
CA LYS A 749 1.85 17.80 -1.38
C LYS A 749 3.04 17.50 -2.28
N THR A 750 4.08 18.31 -2.22
CA THR A 750 5.34 18.08 -2.92
C THR A 750 6.41 17.72 -1.89
N ILE A 751 6.84 16.47 -1.88
CA ILE A 751 7.84 15.93 -0.98
C ILE A 751 9.08 15.59 -1.83
N VAL A 752 10.24 16.10 -1.45
CA VAL A 752 11.52 15.69 -2.03
C VAL A 752 12.29 14.95 -0.95
N ASP A 753 12.53 13.67 -1.19
CA ASP A 753 13.15 12.73 -0.27
C ASP A 753 14.58 12.43 -0.72
N GLY A 754 15.55 12.70 0.15
CA GLY A 754 16.97 12.51 -0.14
C GLY A 754 17.49 11.08 0.11
N ASP A 755 16.64 10.16 0.57
CA ASP A 755 16.95 8.74 0.83
C ASP A 755 18.23 8.51 1.66
N TYR A 756 18.53 9.45 2.57
CA TYR A 756 19.73 9.51 3.40
C TYR A 756 21.07 9.48 2.62
N ALA A 757 21.05 9.70 1.31
CA ALA A 757 22.23 9.53 0.45
C ALA A 757 23.12 10.79 0.36
N ALA A 758 22.50 11.98 0.33
CA ALA A 758 23.18 13.28 0.32
C ALA A 758 22.28 14.41 0.89
N SER A 759 22.58 15.68 0.60
CA SER A 759 21.62 16.76 0.81
C SER A 759 20.45 16.62 -0.17
N VAL A 760 19.23 16.98 0.24
CA VAL A 760 18.08 16.92 -0.68
C VAL A 760 18.23 17.96 -1.78
N PHE A 761 18.51 19.21 -1.42
CA PHE A 761 18.96 20.24 -2.35
C PHE A 761 20.34 20.78 -1.96
N LYS A 762 21.24 20.90 -2.94
CA LYS A 762 22.54 21.56 -2.78
C LYS A 762 22.68 22.70 -3.79
N PHE A 763 22.73 23.94 -3.31
CA PHE A 763 23.10 25.10 -4.11
C PHE A 763 24.62 25.26 -4.03
N ASP A 764 25.33 24.99 -5.13
CA ASP A 764 26.73 24.53 -5.09
C ASP A 764 27.79 25.55 -5.53
N ASN A 765 27.45 26.83 -5.70
CA ASN A 765 28.38 27.91 -6.05
C ASN A 765 27.69 29.28 -6.10
N SER A 766 28.43 30.34 -6.44
CA SER A 766 27.89 31.71 -6.60
C SER A 766 27.05 31.94 -7.85
N GLN A 767 26.94 30.97 -8.76
CA GLN A 767 26.00 31.10 -9.87
C GLN A 767 24.56 30.84 -9.43
N THR A 768 24.36 30.32 -8.22
CA THR A 768 23.04 30.14 -7.61
C THR A 768 22.51 31.38 -6.89
N ASP A 769 23.25 32.49 -6.93
CA ASP A 769 22.82 33.73 -6.28
C ASP A 769 21.41 34.13 -6.71
N TYR A 770 20.63 34.69 -5.79
CA TYR A 770 19.23 35.08 -5.99
C TYR A 770 18.28 33.91 -6.32
N SER A 771 18.65 32.68 -5.96
CA SER A 771 17.73 31.54 -6.08
C SER A 771 16.64 31.56 -5.03
N ILE A 772 15.50 30.98 -5.37
CA ILE A 772 14.33 30.88 -4.50
C ILE A 772 13.90 29.42 -4.42
N ILE A 773 13.61 28.94 -3.22
CA ILE A 773 12.95 27.66 -3.02
C ILE A 773 11.76 27.83 -2.07
N LYS A 774 10.58 27.35 -2.49
CA LYS A 774 9.35 27.54 -1.70
C LYS A 774 8.28 26.47 -1.88
N ASN A 775 7.39 26.38 -0.90
CA ASN A 775 6.15 25.58 -0.93
C ASN A 775 6.34 24.07 -1.12
N LEU A 776 7.33 23.46 -0.47
CA LEU A 776 7.58 22.02 -0.55
C LEU A 776 8.08 21.46 0.78
N ARG A 777 8.16 20.14 0.88
CA ARG A 777 8.84 19.43 1.97
C ARG A 777 10.13 18.80 1.48
N VAL A 778 11.16 18.85 2.31
CA VAL A 778 12.40 18.08 2.16
C VAL A 778 12.53 17.06 3.30
N SER A 779 12.91 15.83 2.98
CA SER A 779 13.04 14.74 3.97
C SER A 779 14.29 13.89 3.79
N HIS A 780 14.72 13.24 4.88
CA HIS A 780 15.77 12.21 4.89
C HIS A 780 17.10 12.65 4.24
N SER A 781 17.66 13.77 4.71
CA SER A 781 19.03 14.14 4.36
C SER A 781 20.06 13.17 4.97
N LYS A 782 21.22 13.02 4.31
CA LYS A 782 22.33 12.20 4.83
C LYS A 782 22.75 12.62 6.23
N THR A 783 23.06 11.63 7.06
CA THR A 783 23.60 11.83 8.40
C THR A 783 25.03 12.37 8.36
N GLY A 784 25.29 13.45 9.11
CA GLY A 784 26.62 14.05 9.16
C GLY A 784 26.69 15.24 10.11
N THR A 785 27.69 15.25 11.00
CA THR A 785 27.92 16.32 11.99
C THR A 785 28.98 17.32 11.55
N SER A 786 29.60 17.14 10.37
CA SER A 786 30.62 18.06 9.87
C SER A 786 30.02 19.42 9.53
N SER A 787 30.51 20.45 10.21
CA SER A 787 30.13 21.84 10.01
C SER A 787 31.12 22.60 9.12
N CYS A 788 30.66 23.69 8.51
CA CYS A 788 31.50 24.63 7.76
C CYS A 788 32.39 24.00 6.67
N SER A 789 31.86 23.06 5.89
CA SER A 789 32.60 22.33 4.85
C SER A 789 31.87 22.35 3.51
N SER A 790 32.64 22.38 2.42
CA SER A 790 32.13 22.28 1.05
C SER A 790 31.73 20.86 0.62
N THR A 791 32.25 19.84 1.31
CA THR A 791 32.21 18.43 0.85
C THR A 791 31.62 17.47 1.87
N LEU A 792 31.63 17.80 3.16
CA LEU A 792 31.18 16.91 4.23
C LEU A 792 29.91 17.38 4.95
N THR A 793 29.34 18.51 4.51
CA THR A 793 28.14 19.09 5.11
C THR A 793 26.90 18.68 4.33
N TYR A 794 25.92 18.13 5.06
CA TYR A 794 24.66 17.60 4.51
C TYR A 794 23.47 18.14 5.30
N GLY A 795 22.40 18.50 4.59
CA GLY A 795 21.15 18.96 5.17
C GLY A 795 19.98 18.75 4.23
N GLY A 796 18.75 18.98 4.70
CA GLY A 796 17.59 19.07 3.82
C GLY A 796 17.85 20.07 2.70
N ILE A 797 18.35 21.26 3.04
CA ILE A 797 18.91 22.20 2.07
C ILE A 797 20.33 22.56 2.49
N HIS A 798 21.27 22.54 1.55
CA HIS A 798 22.64 22.97 1.72
C HIS A 798 22.97 24.12 0.78
N LEU A 799 23.36 25.27 1.33
CA LEU A 799 23.84 26.44 0.58
C LEU A 799 25.37 26.52 0.68
N TYR A 800 26.04 26.50 -0.47
CA TYR A 800 27.49 26.57 -0.59
C TYR A 800 27.88 27.72 -1.54
N TYR A 801 28.56 28.74 -1.00
CA TYR A 801 28.93 29.95 -1.74
C TYR A 801 27.76 30.63 -2.47
N SER A 802 26.57 30.70 -1.85
CA SER A 802 25.39 31.31 -2.46
C SER A 802 25.01 32.63 -1.78
N ASP A 803 24.58 33.61 -2.56
CA ASP A 803 24.15 34.93 -2.09
C ASP A 803 22.67 35.21 -2.39
N HIS A 804 21.98 35.96 -1.54
CA HIS A 804 20.58 36.39 -1.76
C HIS A 804 19.57 35.23 -1.93
N VAL A 805 19.82 34.06 -1.35
CA VAL A 805 18.91 32.91 -1.44
C VAL A 805 17.69 33.12 -0.53
N THR A 806 16.49 32.86 -1.06
CA THR A 806 15.24 32.88 -0.29
C THR A 806 14.67 31.47 -0.13
N ILE A 807 14.47 31.06 1.13
CA ILE A 807 13.75 29.85 1.53
C ILE A 807 12.45 30.29 2.19
N ASN A 808 11.31 29.93 1.61
CA ASN A 808 10.02 30.36 2.14
C ASN A 808 8.99 29.24 2.13
N ASN A 809 8.29 29.03 3.25
CA ASN A 809 7.24 28.02 3.33
C ASN A 809 7.75 26.61 2.95
N VAL A 810 8.90 26.22 3.50
CA VAL A 810 9.48 24.88 3.33
C VAL A 810 9.34 24.07 4.62
N HIS A 811 8.97 22.80 4.51
CA HIS A 811 8.93 21.88 5.64
C HIS A 811 10.15 20.95 5.61
N PHE A 812 11.06 21.09 6.57
CA PHE A 812 12.18 20.20 6.80
C PHE A 812 11.74 19.12 7.79
N PHE A 813 11.38 17.94 7.28
CA PHE A 813 10.81 16.86 8.10
C PHE A 813 11.69 15.63 8.05
N GLU A 814 12.04 15.09 9.22
CA GLU A 814 12.88 13.89 9.34
C GLU A 814 14.22 14.01 8.61
N THR A 815 14.80 15.21 8.65
CA THR A 815 16.16 15.47 8.18
C THR A 815 17.16 15.39 9.32
N TYR A 816 18.35 14.83 9.10
CA TYR A 816 19.40 14.81 10.14
C TYR A 816 19.85 16.23 10.50
N ASN A 817 20.09 17.06 9.48
CA ASN A 817 20.16 18.51 9.61
C ASN A 817 19.13 19.15 8.68
N GLY A 818 18.43 20.19 9.13
CA GLY A 818 17.45 20.91 8.32
C GLY A 818 18.11 21.79 7.25
N LEU A 819 18.59 22.97 7.63
CA LEU A 819 19.33 23.88 6.76
C LEU A 819 20.81 23.93 7.15
N MET A 820 21.70 23.75 6.18
CA MET A 820 23.14 23.95 6.35
C MET A 820 23.64 25.04 5.39
N THR A 821 24.50 25.93 5.87
CA THR A 821 25.20 26.90 5.01
C THR A 821 26.70 26.87 5.21
N TYR A 822 27.44 27.15 4.14
CA TYR A 822 28.87 27.46 4.19
C TYR A 822 29.20 28.56 3.18
N ALA A 823 29.84 29.64 3.67
CA ALA A 823 30.25 30.80 2.86
C ALA A 823 29.09 31.45 2.06
N SER A 824 27.86 31.39 2.58
CA SER A 824 26.67 31.96 1.94
C SER A 824 26.23 33.24 2.66
N THR A 825 25.70 34.24 1.94
CA THR A 825 25.32 35.56 2.49
C THR A 825 23.92 36.00 2.02
N HIS A 826 23.35 37.03 2.64
CA HIS A 826 22.02 37.58 2.30
C HIS A 826 20.88 36.54 2.27
N LEU A 827 20.93 35.56 3.19
CA LEU A 827 19.94 34.48 3.25
C LEU A 827 18.68 34.93 3.97
N LYS A 828 17.53 34.62 3.37
CA LYS A 828 16.20 34.84 3.93
C LYS A 828 15.48 33.52 4.14
N VAL A 829 15.10 33.21 5.39
CA VAL A 829 14.34 32.01 5.77
C VAL A 829 13.07 32.40 6.49
N GLN A 830 11.92 32.08 5.88
CA GLN A 830 10.63 32.52 6.38
C GLN A 830 9.56 31.44 6.34
N ASN A 831 8.59 31.53 7.24
CA ASN A 831 7.34 30.76 7.22
C ASN A 831 7.57 29.23 7.11
N SER A 832 8.72 28.75 7.57
CA SER A 832 9.18 27.38 7.35
C SER A 832 9.12 26.58 8.65
N THR A 833 8.88 25.28 8.53
CA THR A 833 8.82 24.37 9.67
C THR A 833 10.00 23.42 9.62
N PHE A 834 10.71 23.29 10.73
CA PHE A 834 11.80 22.34 10.94
C PHE A 834 11.36 21.35 12.01
N ASP A 835 11.00 20.14 11.60
CA ASP A 835 10.56 19.06 12.49
C ASP A 835 11.50 17.87 12.34
N ARG A 836 12.25 17.55 13.40
CA ARG A 836 13.08 16.33 13.41
C ARG A 836 12.25 15.07 13.20
N GLY A 837 10.95 15.09 13.50
CA GLY A 837 10.10 13.89 13.46
C GLY A 837 10.60 12.85 14.45
N THR A 838 10.79 11.62 14.00
CA THR A 838 11.23 10.49 14.84
C THR A 838 12.73 10.18 14.71
N VAL A 839 13.38 10.63 13.63
CA VAL A 839 14.77 10.27 13.31
C VAL A 839 15.80 10.98 14.17
N SER A 840 17.02 10.45 14.31
CA SER A 840 18.11 11.21 14.93
C SER A 840 18.40 12.49 14.14
N GLY A 841 18.59 13.64 14.81
CA GLY A 841 18.82 14.91 14.13
C GLY A 841 19.56 15.90 15.02
N TYR A 842 20.48 16.66 14.43
CA TYR A 842 21.44 17.48 15.16
C TYR A 842 21.12 18.98 15.07
N TYR A 843 21.13 19.56 13.87
CA TYR A 843 20.85 20.98 13.66
C TYR A 843 19.51 21.21 12.94
N GLY A 844 18.63 22.05 13.50
CA GLY A 844 17.51 22.61 12.74
C GLY A 844 18.05 23.52 11.63
N MET A 845 18.87 24.49 12.02
CA MET A 845 19.63 25.36 11.11
C MET A 845 21.07 25.50 11.60
N PHE A 846 22.03 25.35 10.70
CA PHE A 846 23.44 25.67 10.92
C PHE A 846 23.89 26.69 9.89
N ILE A 847 24.17 27.91 10.34
CA ILE A 847 24.60 29.01 9.48
C ILE A 847 26.08 29.25 9.70
N CYS A 848 26.89 28.92 8.69
CA CYS A 848 28.33 29.13 8.71
C CYS A 848 28.78 30.16 7.67
N GLY A 849 29.34 31.27 8.15
CA GLY A 849 29.96 32.29 7.32
C GLY A 849 31.45 32.06 7.08
N THR A 850 32.10 33.05 6.47
CA THR A 850 33.56 33.15 6.39
C THR A 850 34.00 34.49 6.94
N SER A 851 35.25 34.58 7.40
CA SER A 851 35.77 35.74 8.16
C SER A 851 35.93 37.05 7.37
N SER A 852 35.36 37.16 6.16
CA SER A 852 35.66 38.22 5.20
C SER A 852 34.46 38.76 4.40
N ALA A 853 33.23 38.30 4.65
CA ALA A 853 32.05 38.70 3.87
C ALA A 853 31.01 39.44 4.75
N GLN A 854 30.55 40.61 4.28
CA GLN A 854 29.36 41.26 4.86
C GLN A 854 28.18 40.31 4.71
N SER A 855 27.61 39.90 5.83
CA SER A 855 26.54 38.93 5.85
C SER A 855 25.27 39.62 6.31
N HIS A 856 24.16 39.43 5.60
CA HIS A 856 22.83 39.78 6.10
C HIS A 856 22.00 38.50 6.20
N TYR A 857 21.35 38.25 7.34
CA TYR A 857 20.47 37.10 7.50
C TYR A 857 19.14 37.53 8.07
N LEU A 858 18.05 37.09 7.44
CA LEU A 858 16.69 37.30 7.94
C LEU A 858 16.02 35.95 8.19
N ILE A 859 15.77 35.63 9.46
CA ILE A 859 15.13 34.40 9.89
C ILE A 859 13.89 34.76 10.70
N GLU A 860 12.70 34.60 10.11
CA GLU A 860 11.46 34.99 10.78
C GLU A 860 10.27 34.06 10.52
N ASN A 861 9.34 34.01 11.49
CA ASN A 861 8.08 33.26 11.37
C ASN A 861 8.27 31.75 11.11
N ASN A 862 9.34 31.16 11.64
CA ASN A 862 9.61 29.72 11.51
C ASN A 862 9.24 28.94 12.78
N GLU A 863 8.86 27.68 12.62
CA GLU A 863 8.73 26.72 13.73
C GLU A 863 9.90 25.74 13.70
N ILE A 864 10.62 25.56 14.81
CA ILE A 864 11.76 24.64 14.89
C ILE A 864 11.56 23.73 16.10
N LYS A 865 11.48 22.42 15.88
CA LYS A 865 11.20 21.47 16.96
C LYS A 865 12.02 20.20 16.93
N LYS A 866 12.30 19.69 18.14
CA LYS A 866 12.90 18.37 18.43
C LYS A 866 14.37 18.19 18.04
N TYR A 867 15.05 19.16 17.41
CA TYR A 867 16.48 19.07 17.08
C TYR A 867 17.37 19.24 18.34
N ASN A 868 18.56 18.62 18.35
CA ASN A 868 19.53 18.84 19.44
C ASN A 868 19.91 20.32 19.59
N ILE A 869 20.06 21.02 18.46
CA ILE A 869 20.30 22.45 18.38
C ILE A 869 19.32 23.05 17.37
N GLY A 870 18.47 23.98 17.80
CA GLY A 870 17.49 24.64 16.93
C GLY A 870 18.18 25.49 15.85
N ILE A 871 18.92 26.53 16.26
CA ILE A 871 19.70 27.40 15.36
C ILE A 871 21.15 27.49 15.89
N SER A 872 22.12 27.21 15.04
CA SER A 872 23.55 27.38 15.31
C SER A 872 24.15 28.40 14.36
N LEU A 873 24.90 29.36 14.90
CA LEU A 873 25.51 30.47 14.15
C LEU A 873 27.03 30.43 14.34
N GLN A 874 27.80 30.44 13.26
CA GLN A 874 29.26 30.37 13.30
C GLN A 874 29.91 31.30 12.26
N ALA A 875 30.94 32.06 12.68
CA ALA A 875 31.78 32.89 11.82
C ALA A 875 31.00 33.89 10.94
N LEU A 876 30.00 34.55 11.53
CA LEU A 876 29.14 35.53 10.86
C LEU A 876 29.58 36.97 11.19
N TYR A 877 29.54 37.85 10.19
CA TYR A 877 30.00 39.24 10.30
C TYR A 877 28.90 40.18 9.79
N GLU A 878 28.40 41.03 10.70
CA GLU A 878 27.35 42.03 10.48
C GLU A 878 25.91 41.44 10.28
N ASP A 879 24.89 42.26 10.61
CA ASP A 879 23.43 42.15 10.42
C ASP A 879 22.75 40.76 10.37
N ILE A 880 22.37 40.24 11.55
CA ILE A 880 21.56 39.02 11.71
C ILE A 880 20.24 39.37 12.41
N ASP A 881 19.14 39.26 11.69
CA ASP A 881 17.79 39.46 12.21
C ASP A 881 17.09 38.11 12.40
N ILE A 882 16.83 37.76 13.67
CA ILE A 882 16.10 36.55 14.06
C ILE A 882 14.95 36.95 14.98
N TYR A 883 13.70 36.90 14.49
CA TYR A 883 12.53 37.28 15.27
C TYR A 883 11.28 36.48 14.88
N ASN A 884 10.28 36.40 15.78
CA ASN A 884 9.03 35.65 15.56
C ASN A 884 9.20 34.15 15.23
N ASN A 885 10.29 33.52 15.66
CA ASN A 885 10.47 32.07 15.50
C ASN A 885 10.03 31.33 16.76
N HIS A 886 9.35 30.19 16.61
CA HIS A 886 8.93 29.33 17.71
C HIS A 886 9.84 28.10 17.79
N ILE A 887 10.72 28.05 18.80
CA ILE A 887 11.72 27.00 18.97
C ILE A 887 11.39 26.20 20.24
N HIS A 888 11.06 24.91 20.10
CA HIS A 888 10.57 24.06 21.20
C HIS A 888 10.97 22.58 21.04
N ASN A 889 10.73 21.74 22.06
CA ASN A 889 10.99 20.30 22.02
C ASN A 889 9.75 19.51 22.38
#